data_AF-A0A9K3LDK2-F1
#
_entry.id   AF-A0A9K3LDK2-F1
#
_cell.length_a   1.000
_cell.length_b   1.000
_cell.length_c   1.000
_cell.angle_alpha   90.00
_cell.angle_beta   90.00
_cell.angle_gamma   90.00
#
_symmetry.space_group_name_H-M   'P 1'
#
loop_
_entity.id
_entity.type
_entity.pdbx_description
1 polymer ?
#
loop_
_entity_poly.entity_id
_entity_poly.type
_entity_poly.pdbx_seq_one_letter_code
_entity_poly.pdbx_strand_id
1 'polypeptide(L)'
;MTATLNNICASNRSPPKARPEGRPKWEPRLPEFYDDQDLKAKHPPNRVDHRPNGGPLLELLWCDEPLHGQTLYLGGEVGVDGKIYCIPGHSNRVLTIDPSTDKVTLIGPDLQSNGTKFKWLRGIPIGDVIYGLPCHASEVLRIHVPTQTITKIPIPYEEFYQDPQIAKAQRKCIWKYHGGSISSKDGCIYAVPQSALHVLKIDPTNDNCTLVGPELPGKYKWYGGVPTSDGAIYCVPQNSPHVLRIHPDKITLHGKWDEGGHKWHGAAKAVHNDVVVCIPNNVDRVLCITPNGDEPILTEIGDESFIQTGRHRTDRKYKYLGAMAGTNGKVYIFPSGSEYVLEVDTDTMEARNVGPNLRDSGMERIFQNKWQNGLTNEFDQCVYAIPLAGETVLRINCSKEDVDVTTWPLPSPYETLDKFEGGVLCPNGLIYTVPNNCKAVLKIQPCNWTPEAAESAGTTTENEKKKIASNREYGGKDDNLVYKSGIPTLRSSAHRVKFDIKSRKHDPKPVDKNGNETKTTWLPPEVQAEDVFAYDLEKYNLRDAVVNLLKGCDPAIVGSFEASIDGGPERLEDFRVPVNSIWRSVNGGCCEDAQKYLSDQVIANQAFLDLFDKFVAEAVLPYVKSRLVSCGALEKDATCTFYYQRPPTLRLQPGPGWAKVKPHNDAEYGHQNGELNIWLPLTDRVLTGVDLWSESSFQANDYHPIAANVGEAIAWHGSSRRHYVNANASPHTRVSFDFRIGVQGYFDPRWEMQGTTHDHTRKEIEI
;
A
#
# COMPACT_ATOMS: atom_id res chain seq x y z
N MET A 1 26.22 -36.47 -10.46
CA MET A 1 25.24 -37.50 -10.04
C MET A 1 23.95 -36.80 -9.67
N THR A 2 22.91 -37.08 -10.44
CA THR A 2 21.59 -36.46 -10.47
C THR A 2 20.76 -36.86 -9.25
N ALA A 3 20.57 -35.95 -8.29
CA ALA A 3 19.66 -36.09 -7.16
C ALA A 3 18.38 -35.28 -7.44
N THR A 4 17.28 -36.01 -7.68
CA THR A 4 15.94 -35.51 -7.93
C THR A 4 15.35 -34.89 -6.66
N LEU A 5 15.08 -33.59 -6.69
CA LEU A 5 14.55 -32.80 -5.56
C LEU A 5 13.01 -32.76 -5.60
N ASN A 6 12.38 -33.39 -4.61
CA ASN A 6 10.96 -33.26 -4.31
C ASN A 6 10.74 -32.19 -3.24
N ASN A 7 9.67 -31.42 -3.44
CA ASN A 7 9.29 -30.20 -2.73
C ASN A 7 9.12 -30.36 -1.21
N ILE A 8 9.31 -29.26 -0.48
CA ILE A 8 8.90 -29.12 0.94
C ILE A 8 7.36 -29.14 1.12
N CYS A 9 6.59 -29.14 0.01
CA CYS A 9 5.17 -29.53 -0.03
C CYS A 9 4.87 -30.72 -0.96
N ALA A 10 5.82 -31.63 -1.21
CA ALA A 10 5.51 -32.91 -1.86
C ALA A 10 6.20 -34.04 -1.08
N SER A 11 5.38 -34.85 -0.43
CA SER A 11 5.75 -36.06 0.32
C SER A 11 6.96 -36.80 -0.26
N ASN A 12 8.12 -36.70 0.40
CA ASN A 12 9.22 -37.63 0.20
C ASN A 12 9.06 -38.81 1.18
N ARG A 13 8.46 -39.89 0.68
CA ARG A 13 8.37 -41.18 1.38
C ARG A 13 9.72 -41.90 1.28
N SER A 14 10.30 -42.30 2.41
CA SER A 14 11.20 -43.47 2.44
C SER A 14 10.34 -44.73 2.57
N PRO A 15 10.61 -45.82 1.83
CA PRO A 15 9.88 -47.07 2.03
C PRO A 15 10.16 -47.61 3.44
N PRO A 16 9.14 -48.03 4.20
CA PRO A 16 9.38 -48.62 5.52
C PRO A 16 10.15 -49.93 5.35
N LYS A 17 11.26 -50.08 6.09
CA LYS A 17 11.87 -51.38 6.36
C LYS A 17 10.80 -52.33 6.91
N ALA A 18 10.84 -53.59 6.49
CA ALA A 18 9.87 -54.63 6.84
C ALA A 18 9.48 -54.58 8.33
N ARG A 19 8.17 -54.58 8.62
CA ARG A 19 7.61 -54.51 9.98
C ARG A 19 6.83 -55.79 10.31
N PRO A 20 6.70 -56.11 11.62
CA PRO A 20 6.15 -57.37 12.11
C PRO A 20 4.65 -57.49 11.84
N GLU A 21 4.19 -58.72 11.64
CA GLU A 21 2.80 -59.08 11.32
C GLU A 21 1.82 -58.69 12.44
N GLY A 22 0.65 -58.15 12.09
CA GLY A 22 -0.48 -57.97 13.03
C GLY A 22 -1.21 -56.62 13.06
N ARG A 23 -0.91 -55.63 12.19
CA ARG A 23 -1.74 -54.41 12.06
C ARG A 23 -2.49 -54.36 10.71
N PRO A 24 -3.69 -53.75 10.64
CA PRO A 24 -4.48 -53.67 9.41
C PRO A 24 -3.67 -53.04 8.27
N LYS A 25 -3.78 -53.66 7.08
CA LYS A 25 -3.08 -53.26 5.84
C LYS A 25 -3.40 -51.81 5.50
N TRP A 26 -2.37 -50.97 5.39
CA TRP A 26 -2.49 -49.66 4.76
C TRP A 26 -2.48 -49.87 3.23
N GLU A 27 -3.61 -49.62 2.57
CA GLU A 27 -3.67 -49.62 1.11
C GLU A 27 -2.99 -48.35 0.55
N PRO A 28 -2.21 -48.46 -0.56
CA PRO A 28 -1.62 -47.31 -1.21
C PRO A 28 -2.71 -46.47 -1.91
N ARG A 29 -2.81 -45.18 -1.54
CA ARG A 29 -3.84 -44.26 -2.06
C ARG A 29 -3.62 -43.93 -3.54
N LEU A 30 -4.69 -44.08 -4.34
CA LEU A 30 -4.78 -43.75 -5.76
C LEU A 30 -4.59 -42.23 -6.01
N PRO A 31 -4.05 -41.83 -7.17
CA PRO A 31 -3.71 -40.43 -7.48
C PRO A 31 -4.90 -39.53 -7.88
N GLU A 32 -6.13 -40.03 -7.82
CA GLU A 32 -7.34 -39.34 -8.27
C GLU A 32 -8.16 -38.91 -7.05
N PHE A 33 -7.96 -37.67 -6.57
CA PHE A 33 -8.83 -37.07 -5.57
C PHE A 33 -9.42 -35.77 -6.13
N TYR A 34 -10.75 -35.80 -6.28
CA TYR A 34 -11.62 -34.99 -7.14
C TYR A 34 -11.32 -35.15 -8.65
N ASP A 35 -11.91 -36.18 -9.26
CA ASP A 35 -12.19 -36.17 -10.70
C ASP A 35 -13.02 -34.91 -11.01
N ASP A 36 -12.75 -34.28 -12.14
CA ASP A 36 -13.52 -33.17 -12.71
C ASP A 36 -15.03 -33.46 -12.78
N GLN A 37 -15.44 -34.74 -12.77
CA GLN A 37 -16.84 -35.18 -12.72
C GLN A 37 -17.51 -35.07 -11.34
N ASP A 38 -16.78 -34.99 -10.23
CA ASP A 38 -17.34 -35.17 -8.87
C ASP A 38 -17.67 -33.84 -8.14
N LEU A 39 -17.21 -32.69 -8.65
CA LEU A 39 -17.39 -31.38 -8.03
C LEU A 39 -18.84 -30.87 -8.02
N LYS A 40 -19.67 -31.27 -9.00
CA LYS A 40 -21.09 -30.86 -9.11
C LYS A 40 -22.09 -31.87 -8.54
N ALA A 41 -21.74 -33.16 -8.48
CA ALA A 41 -22.69 -34.22 -8.13
C ALA A 41 -22.79 -34.50 -6.62
N LYS A 42 -21.81 -34.05 -5.82
CA LYS A 42 -21.67 -34.47 -4.41
C LYS A 42 -21.72 -33.41 -3.34
N HIS A 43 -21.82 -32.10 -3.67
CA HIS A 43 -21.62 -30.98 -2.72
C HIS A 43 -21.85 -31.38 -1.25
N PRO A 44 -20.80 -31.82 -0.55
CA PRO A 44 -20.91 -32.20 0.86
C PRO A 44 -21.33 -30.98 1.68
N PRO A 45 -21.73 -31.15 2.96
CA PRO A 45 -22.06 -30.02 3.82
C PRO A 45 -20.96 -28.96 3.73
N ASN A 46 -21.26 -27.89 3.01
CA ASN A 46 -20.32 -26.82 2.68
C ASN A 46 -20.29 -25.78 3.78
N ARG A 47 -21.08 -25.96 4.84
CA ARG A 47 -21.25 -25.00 5.92
C ARG A 47 -21.34 -25.74 7.26
N VAL A 48 -20.57 -25.30 8.24
CA VAL A 48 -20.61 -25.79 9.63
C VAL A 48 -20.58 -24.58 10.56
N ASP A 49 -21.58 -24.47 11.43
CA ASP A 49 -21.76 -23.33 12.34
C ASP A 49 -21.34 -23.71 13.76
N HIS A 50 -20.12 -23.33 14.16
CA HIS A 50 -19.60 -23.60 15.51
C HIS A 50 -19.89 -22.48 16.51
N ARG A 51 -20.54 -21.40 16.09
CA ARG A 51 -20.83 -20.23 16.95
C ARG A 51 -21.61 -20.54 18.21
N PRO A 52 -22.59 -21.49 18.23
CA PRO A 52 -23.25 -21.90 19.46
C PRO A 52 -22.30 -22.41 20.55
N ASN A 53 -21.11 -22.88 20.16
CA ASN A 53 -20.07 -23.38 21.07
C ASN A 53 -18.90 -22.39 21.23
N GLY A 54 -19.03 -21.14 20.75
CA GLY A 54 -17.98 -20.11 20.80
C GLY A 54 -16.95 -20.17 19.66
N GLY A 55 -17.18 -21.01 18.65
CA GLY A 55 -16.31 -21.15 17.47
C GLY A 55 -16.75 -20.33 16.25
N PRO A 56 -15.99 -20.38 15.14
CA PRO A 56 -16.33 -19.66 13.92
C PRO A 56 -17.45 -20.35 13.13
N LEU A 57 -18.11 -19.59 12.25
CA LEU A 57 -18.87 -20.16 11.15
C LEU A 57 -17.91 -20.41 9.97
N LEU A 58 -17.95 -21.62 9.42
CA LEU A 58 -17.06 -22.06 8.34
C LEU A 58 -17.89 -22.43 7.11
N GLU A 59 -17.54 -21.88 5.95
CA GLU A 59 -18.28 -22.10 4.69
C GLU A 59 -17.33 -22.26 3.48
N LEU A 60 -17.58 -23.24 2.63
CA LEU A 60 -16.85 -23.45 1.37
C LEU A 60 -17.60 -22.78 0.22
N LEU A 61 -16.89 -21.87 -0.44
CA LEU A 61 -17.30 -21.15 -1.63
C LEU A 61 -16.61 -21.75 -2.86
N TRP A 62 -17.40 -22.02 -3.89
CA TRP A 62 -16.94 -22.64 -5.12
C TRP A 62 -16.82 -21.60 -6.23
N CYS A 63 -15.81 -21.75 -7.08
CA CYS A 63 -15.66 -20.93 -8.26
C CYS A 63 -16.76 -21.24 -9.29
N ASP A 64 -17.28 -20.21 -9.96
CA ASP A 64 -18.26 -20.34 -11.04
C ASP A 64 -17.76 -21.29 -12.15
N GLU A 65 -16.46 -21.21 -12.42
CA GLU A 65 -15.71 -22.10 -13.31
C GLU A 65 -14.95 -23.16 -12.47
N PRO A 66 -14.97 -24.46 -12.85
CA PRO A 66 -14.21 -25.48 -12.14
C PRO A 66 -12.70 -25.18 -12.09
N LEU A 67 -12.09 -25.39 -10.92
CA LEU A 67 -10.65 -25.22 -10.75
C LEU A 67 -9.92 -26.54 -10.98
N HIS A 68 -9.03 -26.59 -11.97
CA HIS A 68 -8.29 -27.80 -12.36
C HIS A 68 -6.83 -27.78 -11.92
N GLY A 69 -6.22 -28.95 -11.70
CA GLY A 69 -4.79 -29.11 -11.43
C GLY A 69 -4.45 -29.26 -9.94
N GLN A 70 -3.24 -28.87 -9.52
CA GLN A 70 -2.74 -28.96 -8.13
C GLN A 70 -1.88 -27.74 -7.81
N THR A 71 -1.79 -27.34 -6.54
CA THR A 71 -0.94 -26.20 -6.13
C THR A 71 -1.31 -24.89 -6.82
N LEU A 72 -2.61 -24.58 -6.80
CA LEU A 72 -3.22 -23.56 -7.66
C LEU A 72 -2.69 -22.15 -7.40
N TYR A 73 -2.88 -21.65 -6.19
CA TYR A 73 -2.59 -20.27 -5.81
C TYR A 73 -1.64 -20.24 -4.62
N LEU A 74 -0.68 -19.31 -4.63
CA LEU A 74 0.40 -19.22 -3.65
C LEU A 74 0.42 -17.86 -2.92
N GLY A 75 -0.73 -17.20 -2.87
CA GLY A 75 -0.93 -15.91 -2.21
C GLY A 75 -2.26 -15.28 -2.61
N GLY A 76 -2.71 -14.29 -1.87
CA GLY A 76 -3.91 -13.53 -2.19
C GLY A 76 -3.89 -12.19 -1.49
N GLU A 77 -4.33 -11.15 -2.18
CA GLU A 77 -4.28 -9.77 -1.69
C GLU A 77 -5.60 -9.05 -1.94
N VAL A 78 -5.98 -8.14 -1.05
CA VAL A 78 -7.15 -7.28 -1.26
C VAL A 78 -6.77 -6.16 -2.22
N GLY A 79 -7.50 -6.04 -3.33
CA GLY A 79 -7.39 -4.92 -4.26
C GLY A 79 -8.08 -3.66 -3.74
N VAL A 80 -7.83 -2.53 -4.39
CA VAL A 80 -8.48 -1.24 -4.07
C VAL A 80 -10.00 -1.26 -4.21
N ASP A 81 -10.53 -2.20 -4.99
CA ASP A 81 -11.98 -2.43 -5.16
C ASP A 81 -12.59 -3.30 -4.04
N GLY A 82 -11.79 -3.74 -3.06
CA GLY A 82 -12.22 -4.57 -1.94
C GLY A 82 -12.32 -6.07 -2.26
N LYS A 83 -12.06 -6.50 -3.50
CA LYS A 83 -12.01 -7.91 -3.87
C LYS A 83 -10.66 -8.52 -3.54
N ILE A 84 -10.62 -9.84 -3.39
CA ILE A 84 -9.38 -10.57 -3.16
C ILE A 84 -8.90 -11.15 -4.48
N TYR A 85 -7.63 -10.94 -4.81
CA TYR A 85 -6.97 -11.46 -6.00
C TYR A 85 -5.96 -12.54 -5.62
N CYS A 86 -6.23 -13.80 -5.95
CA CYS A 86 -5.31 -14.90 -5.67
C CYS A 86 -4.23 -15.02 -6.75
N ILE A 87 -2.98 -15.06 -6.31
CA ILE A 87 -1.79 -15.08 -7.16
C ILE A 87 -1.54 -16.51 -7.70
N PRO A 88 -1.54 -16.70 -9.02
CA PRO A 88 -1.45 -18.03 -9.63
C PRO A 88 -0.05 -18.63 -9.45
N GLY A 89 0.04 -19.66 -8.63
CA GLY A 89 1.22 -20.49 -8.46
C GLY A 89 1.37 -21.43 -9.65
N HIS A 90 0.48 -22.40 -9.74
CA HIS A 90 0.36 -23.31 -10.89
C HIS A 90 -0.91 -23.04 -11.72
N SER A 91 -1.93 -22.42 -11.13
CA SER A 91 -3.17 -22.07 -11.86
C SER A 91 -2.87 -21.22 -13.08
N ASN A 92 -3.64 -21.40 -14.14
CA ASN A 92 -3.47 -20.67 -15.40
C ASN A 92 -4.07 -19.26 -15.35
N ARG A 93 -4.93 -18.95 -14.38
CA ARG A 93 -5.60 -17.65 -14.31
C ARG A 93 -5.63 -17.12 -12.89
N VAL A 94 -5.70 -15.81 -12.75
CA VAL A 94 -5.95 -15.16 -11.45
C VAL A 94 -7.38 -15.49 -11.00
N LEU A 95 -7.55 -15.81 -9.71
CA LEU A 95 -8.86 -15.96 -9.09
C LEU A 95 -9.22 -14.67 -8.38
N THR A 96 -10.48 -14.25 -8.49
CA THR A 96 -11.04 -13.16 -7.71
C THR A 96 -12.14 -13.67 -6.79
N ILE A 97 -12.15 -13.19 -5.56
CA ILE A 97 -13.21 -13.44 -4.57
C ILE A 97 -13.82 -12.09 -4.22
N ASP A 98 -15.14 -11.96 -4.31
CA ASP A 98 -15.87 -10.76 -3.93
C ASP A 98 -16.50 -10.94 -2.53
N PRO A 99 -15.94 -10.34 -1.47
CA PRO A 99 -16.46 -10.49 -0.12
C PRO A 99 -17.87 -9.92 0.10
N SER A 100 -18.38 -9.09 -0.82
CA SER A 100 -19.73 -8.53 -0.73
C SER A 100 -20.82 -9.46 -1.24
N THR A 101 -20.46 -10.41 -2.11
CA THR A 101 -21.39 -11.35 -2.76
C THR A 101 -21.00 -12.82 -2.56
N ASP A 102 -19.85 -13.08 -1.92
CA ASP A 102 -19.18 -14.38 -1.84
C ASP A 102 -18.87 -15.03 -3.20
N LYS A 103 -18.91 -14.24 -4.28
CA LYS A 103 -18.70 -14.74 -5.64
C LYS A 103 -17.22 -15.02 -5.88
N VAL A 104 -16.93 -16.17 -6.49
CA VAL A 104 -15.57 -16.61 -6.84
C VAL A 104 -15.47 -16.83 -8.35
N THR A 105 -14.57 -16.10 -9.02
CA THR A 105 -14.44 -16.10 -10.50
C THR A 105 -12.99 -16.09 -10.98
N LEU A 106 -12.75 -16.55 -12.21
CA LEU A 106 -11.44 -16.46 -12.87
C LEU A 106 -11.37 -15.24 -13.80
N ILE A 107 -10.24 -14.53 -13.81
CA ILE A 107 -10.03 -13.33 -14.62
C ILE A 107 -8.75 -13.39 -15.46
N GLY A 108 -8.71 -12.55 -16.50
CA GLY A 108 -7.54 -12.36 -17.37
C GLY A 108 -7.20 -13.56 -18.27
N PRO A 109 -6.03 -13.53 -18.93
CA PRO A 109 -5.63 -14.51 -19.94
C PRO A 109 -5.11 -15.82 -19.32
N ASP A 110 -4.88 -16.83 -20.16
CA ASP A 110 -4.12 -18.03 -19.79
C ASP A 110 -2.63 -17.68 -19.58
N LEU A 111 -2.21 -17.72 -18.31
CA LEU A 111 -0.87 -17.47 -17.83
C LEU A 111 -0.07 -18.77 -17.85
N GLN A 112 0.40 -19.14 -19.04
CA GLN A 112 1.32 -20.26 -19.20
C GLN A 112 2.65 -20.00 -18.49
N SER A 113 3.25 -21.07 -18.01
CA SER A 113 4.59 -21.02 -17.43
C SER A 113 5.66 -21.12 -18.51
N ASN A 114 6.84 -20.56 -18.24
CA ASN A 114 8.00 -20.66 -19.14
C ASN A 114 8.71 -22.03 -18.97
N GLY A 115 7.95 -23.12 -19.11
CA GLY A 115 8.45 -24.50 -19.03
C GLY A 115 8.59 -25.06 -17.61
N THR A 116 8.01 -24.42 -16.59
CA THR A 116 8.04 -24.84 -15.18
C THR A 116 6.64 -25.13 -14.64
N LYS A 117 6.49 -25.93 -13.57
CA LYS A 117 5.15 -26.15 -12.97
C LYS A 117 4.64 -24.91 -12.24
N PHE A 118 5.51 -24.15 -11.59
CA PHE A 118 5.16 -22.96 -10.80
C PHE A 118 5.48 -21.67 -11.56
N LYS A 119 4.89 -20.55 -11.11
CA LYS A 119 5.08 -19.20 -11.68
C LYS A 119 5.35 -18.15 -10.60
N TRP A 120 4.32 -17.71 -9.88
CA TRP A 120 4.41 -16.63 -8.89
C TRP A 120 4.00 -17.08 -7.49
N LEU A 121 4.46 -16.35 -6.48
CA LEU A 121 4.17 -16.58 -5.06
C LEU A 121 4.03 -15.24 -4.36
N ARG A 122 2.98 -15.10 -3.53
CA ARG A 122 2.58 -13.88 -2.82
C ARG A 122 2.28 -12.70 -3.75
N GLY A 123 1.38 -11.82 -3.30
CA GLY A 123 1.11 -10.55 -3.95
C GLY A 123 1.63 -9.42 -3.07
N ILE A 124 1.89 -8.27 -3.66
CA ILE A 124 2.11 -7.03 -2.92
C ILE A 124 1.23 -5.95 -3.58
N PRO A 125 0.17 -5.48 -2.90
CA PRO A 125 -0.67 -4.39 -3.39
C PRO A 125 0.02 -3.04 -3.18
N ILE A 126 0.09 -2.20 -4.23
CA ILE A 126 0.55 -0.81 -4.18
C ILE A 126 -0.36 0.02 -5.08
N GLY A 127 -1.12 0.95 -4.48
CA GLY A 127 -2.15 1.71 -5.20
C GLY A 127 -3.08 0.77 -5.96
N ASP A 128 -3.27 1.03 -7.24
CA ASP A 128 -4.18 0.28 -8.12
C ASP A 128 -3.60 -1.06 -8.64
N VAL A 129 -2.38 -1.44 -8.22
CA VAL A 129 -1.67 -2.59 -8.80
C VAL A 129 -1.32 -3.61 -7.72
N ILE A 130 -1.47 -4.90 -8.07
CA ILE A 130 -0.94 -6.02 -7.28
C ILE A 130 0.21 -6.66 -8.05
N TYR A 131 1.39 -6.72 -7.42
CA TYR A 131 2.59 -7.33 -7.96
C TYR A 131 2.75 -8.76 -7.43
N GLY A 132 2.71 -9.77 -8.31
CA GLY A 132 2.98 -11.16 -7.95
C GLY A 132 4.46 -11.49 -8.08
N LEU A 133 5.10 -11.95 -7.00
CA LEU A 133 6.55 -12.14 -6.99
C LEU A 133 6.95 -13.44 -7.71
N PRO A 134 8.00 -13.43 -8.54
CA PRO A 134 8.36 -14.59 -9.35
C PRO A 134 9.11 -15.63 -8.54
N CYS A 135 8.50 -16.79 -8.29
CA CYS A 135 9.20 -17.92 -7.66
C CYS A 135 9.87 -18.82 -8.70
N HIS A 136 9.25 -19.04 -9.86
CA HIS A 136 9.78 -19.81 -10.98
C HIS A 136 9.64 -19.04 -12.31
N ALA A 137 8.67 -18.12 -12.39
CA ALA A 137 8.49 -17.24 -13.55
C ALA A 137 9.72 -16.37 -13.79
N SER A 138 9.99 -16.02 -15.04
CA SER A 138 11.08 -15.11 -15.42
C SER A 138 10.70 -13.62 -15.35
N GLU A 139 9.46 -13.32 -14.99
CA GLU A 139 8.86 -11.99 -15.07
C GLU A 139 7.99 -11.80 -13.82
N VAL A 140 7.83 -10.57 -13.35
CA VAL A 140 6.90 -10.23 -12.26
C VAL A 140 5.48 -10.19 -12.82
N LEU A 141 4.49 -10.72 -12.08
CA LEU A 141 3.09 -10.59 -12.46
C LEU A 141 2.58 -9.21 -12.07
N ARG A 142 1.84 -8.55 -12.96
CA ARG A 142 1.20 -7.25 -12.69
C ARG A 142 -0.29 -7.36 -12.91
N ILE A 143 -1.07 -7.05 -11.88
CA ILE A 143 -2.54 -7.03 -11.94
C ILE A 143 -2.99 -5.60 -11.67
N HIS A 144 -3.52 -4.91 -12.67
CA HIS A 144 -4.16 -3.61 -12.48
C HIS A 144 -5.61 -3.83 -12.05
N VAL A 145 -5.92 -3.49 -10.80
CA VAL A 145 -7.18 -3.81 -10.13
C VAL A 145 -8.39 -3.11 -10.79
N PRO A 146 -8.38 -1.78 -11.04
CA PRO A 146 -9.55 -1.08 -11.58
C PRO A 146 -10.04 -1.63 -12.93
N THR A 147 -9.11 -1.98 -13.82
CA THR A 147 -9.46 -2.52 -15.15
C THR A 147 -9.38 -4.04 -15.22
N GLN A 148 -8.90 -4.70 -14.17
CA GLN A 148 -8.56 -6.13 -14.12
C GLN A 148 -7.61 -6.59 -15.23
N THR A 149 -6.77 -5.68 -15.72
CA THR A 149 -5.78 -5.99 -16.75
C THR A 149 -4.59 -6.71 -16.15
N ILE A 150 -4.21 -7.85 -16.72
CA ILE A 150 -3.07 -8.66 -16.28
C ILE A 150 -1.94 -8.57 -17.30
N THR A 151 -0.78 -8.11 -16.85
CA THR A 151 0.45 -8.04 -17.64
C THR A 151 1.62 -8.65 -16.87
N LYS A 152 2.80 -8.64 -17.49
CA LYS A 152 4.04 -9.14 -16.88
C LYS A 152 5.13 -8.09 -17.07
N ILE A 153 5.99 -7.96 -16.06
CA ILE A 153 7.12 -7.03 -16.08
C ILE A 153 8.41 -7.82 -16.26
N PRO A 154 9.23 -7.51 -17.28
CA PRO A 154 10.48 -8.22 -17.52
C PRO A 154 11.50 -7.94 -16.42
N ILE A 155 12.29 -8.96 -16.09
CA ILE A 155 13.46 -8.82 -15.22
C ILE A 155 14.69 -8.78 -16.12
N PRO A 156 15.61 -7.79 -15.98
CA PRO A 156 16.69 -7.55 -16.93
C PRO A 156 17.88 -8.50 -16.73
N TYR A 157 17.67 -9.81 -16.89
CA TYR A 157 18.71 -10.81 -16.68
C TYR A 157 19.85 -10.68 -17.70
N GLU A 158 19.52 -10.46 -18.96
CA GLU A 158 20.48 -10.36 -20.05
C GLU A 158 21.29 -9.05 -20.00
N GLU A 159 20.70 -7.97 -19.50
CA GLU A 159 21.38 -6.68 -19.33
C GLU A 159 22.26 -6.66 -18.08
N PHE A 160 21.86 -7.37 -17.02
CA PHE A 160 22.59 -7.38 -15.76
C PHE A 160 23.79 -8.34 -15.75
N TYR A 161 23.63 -9.56 -16.26
CA TYR A 161 24.69 -10.56 -16.25
C TYR A 161 25.53 -10.52 -17.52
N GLN A 162 26.83 -10.24 -17.37
CA GLN A 162 27.79 -10.25 -18.48
C GLN A 162 27.93 -11.62 -19.15
N ASP A 163 27.81 -12.71 -18.38
CA ASP A 163 27.84 -14.08 -18.89
C ASP A 163 26.42 -14.55 -19.28
N PRO A 164 26.13 -14.82 -20.57
CA PRO A 164 24.83 -15.29 -21.03
C PRO A 164 24.38 -16.62 -20.40
N GLN A 165 25.31 -17.48 -19.98
CA GLN A 165 24.97 -18.73 -19.30
C GLN A 165 24.47 -18.48 -17.88
N ILE A 166 25.04 -17.51 -17.17
CA ILE A 166 24.55 -17.10 -15.84
C ILE A 166 23.19 -16.43 -15.98
N ALA A 167 23.01 -15.51 -16.94
CA ALA A 167 21.72 -14.89 -17.24
C ALA A 167 20.63 -15.95 -17.46
N LYS A 168 20.92 -16.94 -18.33
CA LYS A 168 20.02 -18.06 -18.61
C LYS A 168 19.74 -18.92 -17.38
N ALA A 169 20.75 -19.21 -16.56
CA ALA A 169 20.60 -20.00 -15.35
C ALA A 169 19.72 -19.29 -14.31
N GLN A 170 19.91 -17.98 -14.11
CA GLN A 170 19.13 -17.18 -13.16
C GLN A 170 17.69 -16.96 -13.64
N ARG A 171 17.50 -16.72 -14.94
CA ARG A 171 16.16 -16.65 -15.54
C ARG A 171 15.36 -17.95 -15.33
N LYS A 172 16.02 -19.11 -15.45
CA LYS A 172 15.42 -20.44 -15.25
C LYS A 172 15.51 -20.97 -13.82
N CYS A 173 16.00 -20.17 -12.88
CA CYS A 173 16.14 -20.58 -11.48
C CYS A 173 14.76 -20.85 -10.87
N ILE A 174 14.60 -22.05 -10.32
CA ILE A 174 13.39 -22.43 -9.57
C ILE A 174 13.53 -21.98 -8.12
N TRP A 175 12.42 -21.57 -7.51
CA TRP A 175 12.39 -20.98 -6.17
C TRP A 175 13.38 -19.80 -6.03
N LYS A 176 13.44 -18.93 -7.04
CA LYS A 176 14.38 -17.81 -7.08
C LYS A 176 14.13 -16.79 -5.96
N TYR A 177 12.86 -16.40 -5.78
CA TYR A 177 12.42 -15.48 -4.73
C TYR A 177 11.33 -16.12 -3.87
N HIS A 178 11.35 -15.83 -2.57
CA HIS A 178 10.36 -16.34 -1.62
C HIS A 178 9.89 -15.25 -0.66
N GLY A 179 8.83 -14.54 -1.07
CA GLY A 179 8.34 -13.35 -0.38
C GLY A 179 9.14 -12.10 -0.73
N GLY A 180 8.70 -11.00 -0.16
CA GLY A 180 9.20 -9.66 -0.41
C GLY A 180 8.37 -8.66 0.36
N SER A 181 8.83 -7.43 0.41
CA SER A 181 8.12 -6.34 1.09
C SER A 181 8.45 -5.01 0.45
N ILE A 182 7.58 -4.03 0.70
CA ILE A 182 7.79 -2.65 0.30
C ILE A 182 8.77 -2.02 1.30
N SER A 183 9.79 -1.31 0.81
CA SER A 183 10.62 -0.47 1.66
C SER A 183 9.89 0.85 1.93
N SER A 184 9.83 1.25 3.20
CA SER A 184 9.28 2.56 3.60
C SER A 184 10.17 3.74 3.21
N LYS A 185 11.40 3.49 2.72
CA LYS A 185 12.37 4.54 2.37
C LYS A 185 12.23 5.02 0.94
N ASP A 186 11.97 4.12 -0.01
CA ASP A 186 11.89 4.44 -1.44
C ASP A 186 10.61 3.94 -2.11
N GLY A 187 9.70 3.31 -1.37
CA GLY A 187 8.44 2.78 -1.90
C GLY A 187 8.59 1.58 -2.84
N CYS A 188 9.80 1.08 -3.06
CA CYS A 188 10.05 -0.04 -3.95
C CYS A 188 9.81 -1.38 -3.26
N ILE A 189 9.50 -2.40 -4.04
CA ILE A 189 9.38 -3.78 -3.57
C ILE A 189 10.75 -4.44 -3.65
N TYR A 190 11.14 -5.14 -2.59
CA TYR A 190 12.33 -5.97 -2.56
C TYR A 190 11.95 -7.44 -2.34
N ALA A 191 12.18 -8.27 -3.35
CA ALA A 191 11.91 -9.71 -3.29
C ALA A 191 13.11 -10.48 -2.73
N VAL A 192 12.84 -11.38 -1.78
CA VAL A 192 13.86 -12.07 -0.98
C VAL A 192 14.51 -13.20 -1.79
N PRO A 193 15.85 -13.19 -2.01
CA PRO A 193 16.54 -14.11 -2.91
C PRO A 193 16.74 -15.49 -2.27
N GLN A 194 15.74 -16.35 -2.40
CA GLN A 194 15.77 -17.69 -1.81
C GLN A 194 16.82 -18.59 -2.48
N SER A 195 16.85 -18.63 -3.82
CA SER A 195 17.88 -19.31 -4.63
C SER A 195 18.47 -18.41 -5.71
N ALA A 196 17.92 -17.22 -5.93
CA ALA A 196 18.53 -16.20 -6.78
C ALA A 196 19.88 -15.71 -6.22
N LEU A 197 20.77 -15.26 -7.10
CA LEU A 197 22.06 -14.67 -6.69
C LEU A 197 21.94 -13.24 -6.17
N HIS A 198 20.93 -12.48 -6.60
CA HIS A 198 20.72 -11.09 -6.17
C HIS A 198 19.29 -10.86 -5.74
N VAL A 199 19.10 -9.85 -4.88
CA VAL A 199 17.80 -9.31 -4.53
C VAL A 199 17.16 -8.70 -5.78
N LEU A 200 15.85 -8.90 -5.97
CA LEU A 200 15.08 -8.22 -7.02
C LEU A 200 14.41 -7.00 -6.41
N LYS A 201 14.69 -5.83 -6.98
CA LYS A 201 14.00 -4.56 -6.71
C LYS A 201 12.97 -4.31 -7.81
N ILE A 202 11.76 -3.94 -7.44
CA ILE A 202 10.68 -3.56 -8.36
C ILE A 202 10.23 -2.14 -7.99
N ASP A 203 10.33 -1.22 -8.92
CA ASP A 203 9.89 0.17 -8.78
C ASP A 203 8.46 0.32 -9.31
N PRO A 204 7.47 0.53 -8.43
CA PRO A 204 6.07 0.62 -8.85
C PRO A 204 5.73 1.94 -9.55
N THR A 205 6.61 2.95 -9.52
CA THR A 205 6.33 4.26 -10.15
C THR A 205 6.41 4.22 -11.68
N ASN A 206 7.18 3.27 -12.21
CA ASN A 206 7.45 3.10 -13.63
C ASN A 206 7.42 1.63 -14.09
N ASP A 207 7.00 0.72 -13.21
CA ASP A 207 6.96 -0.73 -13.44
C ASP A 207 8.30 -1.32 -13.89
N ASN A 208 9.43 -0.82 -13.36
CA ASN A 208 10.77 -1.30 -13.70
C ASN A 208 11.31 -2.32 -12.68
N CYS A 209 12.09 -3.30 -13.15
CA CYS A 209 12.78 -4.30 -12.33
C CYS A 209 14.30 -4.11 -12.40
N THR A 210 14.99 -4.22 -11.27
CA THR A 210 16.46 -4.24 -11.21
C THR A 210 16.96 -5.32 -10.25
N LEU A 211 18.13 -5.89 -10.55
CA LEU A 211 18.84 -6.80 -9.64
C LEU A 211 19.86 -5.99 -8.84
N VAL A 212 19.88 -6.17 -7.51
CA VAL A 212 20.66 -5.30 -6.61
C VAL A 212 21.42 -6.10 -5.54
N GLY A 213 22.47 -5.48 -5.00
CA GLY A 213 23.29 -6.04 -3.93
C GLY A 213 24.39 -6.98 -4.40
N PRO A 214 25.18 -7.52 -3.46
CA PRO A 214 26.26 -8.45 -3.77
C PRO A 214 25.74 -9.79 -4.28
N GLU A 215 26.64 -10.65 -4.77
CA GLU A 215 26.31 -12.04 -5.07
C GLU A 215 26.04 -12.82 -3.78
N LEU A 216 24.91 -13.51 -3.73
CA LEU A 216 24.45 -14.31 -2.60
C LEU A 216 24.33 -15.79 -3.03
N PRO A 217 25.45 -16.54 -3.10
CA PRO A 217 25.46 -17.91 -3.60
C PRO A 217 24.78 -18.87 -2.63
N GLY A 218 24.25 -19.98 -3.17
CA GLY A 218 23.57 -21.03 -2.40
C GLY A 218 22.09 -21.16 -2.74
N LYS A 219 21.45 -22.20 -2.20
CA LYS A 219 20.04 -22.55 -2.46
C LYS A 219 19.24 -22.61 -1.17
N TYR A 220 17.96 -22.26 -1.25
CA TYR A 220 17.04 -22.28 -0.10
C TYR A 220 17.52 -21.40 1.07
N LYS A 221 18.19 -20.29 0.76
CA LYS A 221 18.95 -19.46 1.69
C LYS A 221 18.05 -18.81 2.73
N TRP A 222 17.09 -18.02 2.26
CA TRP A 222 16.15 -17.27 3.09
C TRP A 222 14.71 -17.58 2.76
N TYR A 223 13.84 -17.56 3.76
CA TYR A 223 12.43 -17.90 3.61
C TYR A 223 11.54 -16.77 4.15
N GLY A 224 11.08 -15.89 3.25
CA GLY A 224 10.34 -14.68 3.64
C GLY A 224 11.24 -13.55 4.10
N GLY A 225 10.66 -12.35 4.14
CA GLY A 225 11.29 -11.12 4.61
C GLY A 225 10.26 -10.30 5.37
N VAL A 226 10.69 -9.66 6.45
CA VAL A 226 9.82 -8.90 7.35
C VAL A 226 10.30 -7.46 7.37
N PRO A 227 9.46 -6.48 6.99
CA PRO A 227 9.81 -5.07 7.01
C PRO A 227 9.72 -4.50 8.43
N THR A 228 10.70 -3.67 8.77
CA THR A 228 10.86 -3.07 10.10
C THR A 228 10.92 -1.54 10.02
N SER A 229 10.71 -0.87 11.15
CA SER A 229 10.58 0.59 11.28
C SER A 229 11.88 1.33 10.96
N ASP A 230 13.03 0.65 11.02
CA ASP A 230 14.31 1.19 10.57
C ASP A 230 14.40 1.30 9.03
N GLY A 231 13.40 0.81 8.30
CA GLY A 231 13.32 0.84 6.84
C GLY A 231 13.94 -0.36 6.14
N ALA A 232 14.49 -1.31 6.90
CA ALA A 232 15.05 -2.54 6.36
C ALA A 232 14.03 -3.67 6.28
N ILE A 233 14.38 -4.71 5.53
CA ILE A 233 13.68 -5.98 5.44
C ILE A 233 14.63 -7.07 5.93
N TYR A 234 14.26 -7.74 7.02
CA TYR A 234 15.04 -8.83 7.60
C TYR A 234 14.55 -10.17 7.07
N CYS A 235 15.45 -10.93 6.46
CA CYS A 235 15.16 -12.19 5.79
C CYS A 235 15.63 -13.38 6.63
N VAL A 236 14.74 -14.36 6.78
CA VAL A 236 14.89 -15.45 7.75
C VAL A 236 15.86 -16.52 7.24
N PRO A 237 16.93 -16.88 7.98
CA PRO A 237 17.98 -17.79 7.50
C PRO A 237 17.55 -19.26 7.52
N GLN A 238 16.94 -19.74 6.45
CA GLN A 238 16.51 -21.14 6.34
C GLN A 238 17.70 -22.09 6.20
N ASN A 239 18.45 -21.98 5.10
CA ASN A 239 19.72 -22.70 4.89
C ASN A 239 20.93 -21.77 4.90
N SER A 240 20.72 -20.47 4.83
CA SER A 240 21.81 -19.50 4.97
C SER A 240 22.49 -19.61 6.34
N PRO A 241 23.82 -19.39 6.41
CA PRO A 241 24.52 -19.17 7.68
C PRO A 241 24.27 -17.78 8.28
N HIS A 242 23.56 -16.88 7.57
CA HIS A 242 23.37 -15.49 7.95
C HIS A 242 21.92 -15.03 7.78
N VAL A 243 21.42 -14.19 8.68
CA VAL A 243 20.28 -13.29 8.42
C VAL A 243 20.67 -12.32 7.31
N LEU A 244 19.78 -12.11 6.33
CA LEU A 244 19.99 -11.09 5.29
C LEU A 244 19.17 -9.84 5.64
N ARG A 245 19.84 -8.70 5.72
CA ARG A 245 19.21 -7.39 5.86
C ARG A 245 19.22 -6.68 4.51
N ILE A 246 18.04 -6.31 4.03
CA ILE A 246 17.88 -5.55 2.78
C ILE A 246 17.43 -4.14 3.15
N HIS A 247 18.27 -3.15 2.87
CA HIS A 247 17.94 -1.73 2.95
C HIS A 247 18.28 -1.08 1.60
N PRO A 248 17.55 -0.05 1.11
CA PRO A 248 17.84 0.59 -0.17
C PRO A 248 19.29 1.08 -0.29
N ASP A 249 19.86 1.60 0.80
CA ASP A 249 21.25 2.06 0.82
C ASP A 249 22.26 0.91 0.78
N LYS A 250 21.98 -0.20 1.49
CA LYS A 250 22.94 -1.28 1.69
C LYS A 250 22.29 -2.61 2.04
N ILE A 251 22.81 -3.68 1.43
CA ILE A 251 22.44 -5.07 1.73
C ILE A 251 23.57 -5.71 2.55
N THR A 252 23.24 -6.27 3.73
CA THR A 252 24.21 -6.83 4.68
C THR A 252 23.80 -8.21 5.20
N LEU A 253 24.79 -8.97 5.68
CA LEU A 253 24.64 -10.33 6.22
C LEU A 253 25.03 -10.33 7.69
N HIS A 254 24.21 -10.97 8.53
CA HIS A 254 24.30 -10.89 9.99
C HIS A 254 24.22 -12.26 10.67
N GLY A 255 24.90 -12.40 11.81
CA GLY A 255 24.98 -13.65 12.57
C GLY A 255 25.86 -14.70 11.91
N LYS A 256 25.93 -15.90 12.50
CA LYS A 256 26.70 -17.02 11.94
C LYS A 256 26.19 -18.36 12.47
N TRP A 257 25.63 -19.16 11.58
CA TRP A 257 25.16 -20.53 11.84
C TRP A 257 25.70 -21.50 10.80
N ASP A 258 25.48 -22.80 11.00
CA ASP A 258 25.80 -23.81 10.00
C ASP A 258 24.93 -23.66 8.75
N GLU A 259 25.52 -23.93 7.59
CA GLU A 259 24.80 -23.96 6.31
C GLU A 259 23.83 -25.15 6.25
N GLY A 260 22.66 -24.94 5.66
CA GLY A 260 21.64 -25.96 5.52
C GLY A 260 20.73 -26.11 6.74
N GLY A 261 20.18 -27.31 6.90
CA GLY A 261 19.38 -27.72 8.05
C GLY A 261 17.90 -27.34 8.01
N HIS A 262 17.48 -26.40 7.15
CA HIS A 262 16.15 -25.78 7.15
C HIS A 262 15.77 -25.28 8.54
N LYS A 263 16.64 -24.45 9.11
CA LYS A 263 16.60 -24.05 10.53
C LYS A 263 15.28 -23.36 10.87
N TRP A 264 15.00 -22.24 10.22
CA TRP A 264 13.77 -21.46 10.41
C TRP A 264 12.93 -21.37 9.11
N HIS A 265 11.60 -21.28 9.23
CA HIS A 265 10.63 -21.39 8.11
C HIS A 265 9.86 -20.10 7.79
N GLY A 266 10.40 -18.94 8.18
CA GLY A 266 9.70 -17.66 8.10
C GLY A 266 9.63 -17.01 9.47
N ALA A 267 8.87 -15.91 9.56
CA ALA A 267 8.78 -15.13 10.78
C ALA A 267 7.47 -14.35 10.85
N ALA A 268 7.15 -13.90 12.07
CA ALA A 268 6.18 -12.85 12.33
C ALA A 268 6.86 -11.71 13.08
N LYS A 269 6.34 -10.49 12.92
CA LYS A 269 6.84 -9.30 13.63
C LYS A 269 5.92 -8.99 14.80
N ALA A 270 6.49 -8.75 15.98
CA ALA A 270 5.73 -8.22 17.10
C ALA A 270 5.24 -6.80 16.77
N VAL A 271 4.01 -6.47 17.16
CA VAL A 271 3.33 -5.24 16.69
C VAL A 271 3.87 -3.97 17.36
N HIS A 272 4.36 -4.09 18.61
CA HIS A 272 4.69 -2.97 19.49
C HIS A 272 6.17 -2.61 19.55
N ASN A 273 7.08 -3.56 19.32
CA ASN A 273 8.52 -3.35 19.44
C ASN A 273 9.34 -3.78 18.20
N ASP A 274 8.67 -4.15 17.12
CA ASP A 274 9.25 -4.47 15.82
C ASP A 274 10.24 -5.65 15.77
N VAL A 275 10.34 -6.43 16.86
CA VAL A 275 11.13 -7.66 16.93
C VAL A 275 10.58 -8.69 15.95
N VAL A 276 11.45 -9.23 15.10
CA VAL A 276 11.11 -10.29 14.14
C VAL A 276 11.38 -11.65 14.78
N VAL A 277 10.34 -12.46 14.92
CA VAL A 277 10.37 -13.78 15.58
C VAL A 277 10.38 -14.88 14.52
N CYS A 278 11.53 -15.55 14.36
CA CYS A 278 11.75 -16.60 13.37
C CYS A 278 11.27 -17.97 13.85
N ILE A 279 10.52 -18.66 12.99
CA ILE A 279 9.81 -19.91 13.31
C ILE A 279 10.77 -21.10 13.36
N PRO A 280 10.95 -21.79 14.50
CA PRO A 280 11.86 -22.93 14.62
C PRO A 280 11.31 -24.16 13.91
N ASN A 281 11.90 -24.53 12.77
CA ASN A 281 11.43 -25.66 11.98
C ASN A 281 12.19 -26.94 12.34
N ASN A 282 13.50 -26.93 12.13
CA ASN A 282 14.39 -28.06 12.40
C ASN A 282 15.41 -27.79 13.51
N VAL A 283 15.31 -26.63 14.15
CA VAL A 283 16.09 -26.25 15.35
C VAL A 283 15.19 -26.22 16.58
N ASP A 284 15.81 -26.13 17.74
CA ASP A 284 15.14 -26.14 19.04
C ASP A 284 15.18 -24.76 19.73
N ARG A 285 15.47 -23.71 18.96
CA ARG A 285 15.55 -22.32 19.40
C ARG A 285 14.78 -21.41 18.45
N VAL A 286 14.00 -20.48 18.99
CA VAL A 286 13.43 -19.36 18.23
C VAL A 286 14.54 -18.32 18.04
N LEU A 287 14.70 -17.78 16.83
CA LEU A 287 15.60 -16.66 16.58
C LEU A 287 14.79 -15.36 16.57
N CYS A 288 15.09 -14.45 17.50
CA CYS A 288 14.57 -13.09 17.54
C CYS A 288 15.59 -12.13 16.92
N ILE A 289 15.12 -11.25 16.03
CA ILE A 289 15.92 -10.22 15.38
C ILE A 289 15.34 -8.87 15.82
N THR A 290 16.09 -8.13 16.61
CA THR A 290 15.74 -6.77 17.03
C THR A 290 16.41 -5.78 16.08
N PRO A 291 15.64 -4.95 15.34
CA PRO A 291 16.20 -3.92 14.48
C PRO A 291 17.04 -2.92 15.28
N ASN A 292 18.23 -2.60 14.78
CA ASN A 292 19.16 -1.68 15.44
C ASN A 292 20.06 -0.99 14.40
N GLY A 293 19.41 -0.37 13.41
CA GLY A 293 20.09 0.21 12.25
C GLY A 293 20.83 -0.85 11.44
N ASP A 294 22.10 -0.58 11.12
CA ASP A 294 22.90 -1.47 10.28
C ASP A 294 23.30 -2.78 10.96
N GLU A 295 23.31 -2.82 12.30
CA GLU A 295 23.78 -3.95 13.11
C GLU A 295 22.64 -4.47 14.01
N PRO A 296 21.77 -5.37 13.50
CA PRO A 296 20.67 -5.93 14.26
C PRO A 296 21.16 -6.78 15.44
N ILE A 297 20.38 -6.83 16.50
CA ILE A 297 20.64 -7.72 17.64
C ILE A 297 19.95 -9.06 17.38
N LEU A 298 20.72 -10.15 17.46
CA LEU A 298 20.25 -11.50 17.20
C LEU A 298 20.24 -12.29 18.51
N THR A 299 19.08 -12.82 18.90
CA THR A 299 18.89 -13.52 20.17
C THR A 299 18.19 -14.84 19.94
N GLU A 300 18.76 -15.94 20.42
CA GLU A 300 18.12 -17.27 20.40
C GLU A 300 17.48 -17.57 21.75
N ILE A 301 16.19 -17.93 21.74
CA ILE A 301 15.38 -18.15 22.94
C ILE A 301 14.66 -19.51 22.92
N GLY A 302 14.24 -19.96 24.11
CA GLY A 302 13.63 -21.27 24.35
C GLY A 302 14.62 -22.42 24.19
N ASP A 303 14.22 -23.69 24.39
CA ASP A 303 15.09 -24.86 24.20
C ASP A 303 14.29 -26.15 23.90
N GLU A 304 14.99 -27.29 23.83
CA GLU A 304 14.39 -28.60 23.52
C GLU A 304 13.38 -29.10 24.57
N SER A 305 13.36 -28.53 25.78
CA SER A 305 12.44 -28.96 26.83
C SER A 305 10.99 -28.68 26.49
N PHE A 306 10.69 -27.70 25.64
CA PHE A 306 9.32 -27.38 25.19
C PHE A 306 9.20 -27.09 23.68
N ILE A 307 10.28 -26.74 22.98
CA ILE A 307 10.29 -26.62 21.51
C ILE A 307 10.50 -28.01 20.90
N GLN A 308 9.42 -28.80 20.87
CA GLN A 308 9.47 -30.22 20.54
C GLN A 308 8.88 -30.54 19.16
N THR A 309 9.38 -31.60 18.53
CA THR A 309 8.69 -32.24 17.40
C THR A 309 7.56 -33.12 17.93
N GLY A 310 6.55 -33.39 17.11
CA GLY A 310 5.50 -34.32 17.52
C GLY A 310 6.03 -35.73 17.72
N ARG A 311 5.46 -36.46 18.68
CA ARG A 311 5.90 -37.83 19.07
C ARG A 311 5.83 -38.89 17.94
N HIS A 312 5.24 -38.53 16.80
CA HIS A 312 5.26 -39.35 15.59
C HIS A 312 6.60 -39.32 14.84
N ARG A 313 7.51 -38.41 15.22
CA ARG A 313 8.85 -38.27 14.64
C ARG A 313 9.94 -38.51 15.67
N THR A 314 11.09 -38.98 15.21
CA THR A 314 12.31 -39.14 16.02
C THR A 314 13.48 -38.31 15.48
N ASP A 315 13.29 -37.61 14.35
CA ASP A 315 14.34 -36.85 13.66
C ASP A 315 14.41 -35.37 14.07
N ARG A 316 13.52 -34.94 14.98
CA ARG A 316 13.46 -33.57 15.53
C ARG A 316 13.15 -32.47 14.50
N LYS A 317 12.55 -32.83 13.35
CA LYS A 317 12.27 -31.90 12.23
C LYS A 317 10.79 -31.52 12.13
N TYR A 318 10.51 -30.48 11.32
CA TYR A 318 9.16 -30.05 10.91
C TYR A 318 8.24 -29.68 12.07
N LYS A 319 8.78 -29.00 13.10
CA LYS A 319 8.03 -28.67 14.32
C LYS A 319 6.93 -27.64 14.05
N TYR A 320 7.33 -26.49 13.51
CA TYR A 320 6.48 -25.32 13.28
C TYR A 320 6.71 -24.77 11.87
N LEU A 321 5.67 -24.20 11.24
CA LEU A 321 5.78 -23.68 9.87
C LEU A 321 5.16 -22.28 9.67
N GLY A 322 4.40 -21.77 10.64
CA GLY A 322 3.73 -20.47 10.58
C GLY A 322 3.77 -19.72 11.90
N ALA A 323 3.54 -18.41 11.85
CA ALA A 323 3.36 -17.59 13.04
C ALA A 323 2.54 -16.33 12.72
N MET A 324 1.96 -15.74 13.75
CA MET A 324 1.39 -14.39 13.68
C MET A 324 1.44 -13.69 15.03
N ALA A 325 1.56 -12.37 15.03
CA ALA A 325 1.44 -11.58 16.25
C ALA A 325 -0.02 -11.49 16.70
N GLY A 326 -0.31 -11.82 17.95
CA GLY A 326 -1.62 -11.62 18.55
C GLY A 326 -1.89 -10.15 18.87
N THR A 327 -3.15 -9.85 19.19
CA THR A 327 -3.60 -8.49 19.54
C THR A 327 -3.06 -8.00 20.89
N ASN A 328 -2.52 -8.91 21.70
CA ASN A 328 -1.86 -8.63 22.98
C ASN A 328 -0.36 -8.33 22.83
N GLY A 329 0.15 -8.19 21.60
CA GLY A 329 1.55 -7.86 21.32
C GLY A 329 2.50 -9.06 21.27
N LYS A 330 2.09 -10.24 21.74
CA LYS A 330 2.91 -11.47 21.71
C LYS A 330 2.85 -12.14 20.35
N VAL A 331 3.81 -13.02 20.05
CA VAL A 331 3.84 -13.79 18.81
C VAL A 331 3.48 -15.25 19.06
N TYR A 332 2.56 -15.79 18.25
CA TYR A 332 2.10 -17.16 18.33
C TYR A 332 2.57 -17.96 17.12
N ILE A 333 3.25 -19.07 17.36
CA ILE A 333 3.85 -19.94 16.36
C ILE A 333 3.02 -21.23 16.23
N PHE A 334 2.62 -21.54 15.00
CA PHE A 334 1.65 -22.59 14.67
C PHE A 334 2.31 -23.96 14.51
N PRO A 335 1.78 -25.00 15.18
CA PRO A 335 2.32 -26.34 15.10
C PRO A 335 2.08 -26.98 13.72
N SER A 336 3.14 -27.38 13.05
CA SER A 336 3.03 -28.25 11.86
C SER A 336 3.09 -29.71 12.27
N GLY A 337 4.22 -30.13 12.84
CA GLY A 337 4.44 -31.45 13.44
C GLY A 337 4.33 -31.45 14.96
N SER A 338 4.58 -30.30 15.62
CA SER A 338 4.45 -30.15 17.09
C SER A 338 3.02 -30.42 17.56
N GLU A 339 2.86 -30.71 18.85
CA GLU A 339 1.57 -30.93 19.52
C GLU A 339 1.12 -29.72 20.34
N TYR A 340 1.90 -28.63 20.35
CA TYR A 340 1.65 -27.42 21.12
C TYR A 340 1.70 -26.17 20.24
N VAL A 341 0.96 -25.14 20.63
CA VAL A 341 1.20 -23.77 20.15
C VAL A 341 2.31 -23.15 20.99
N LEU A 342 3.21 -22.42 20.36
CA LEU A 342 4.28 -21.71 21.05
C LEU A 342 3.98 -20.21 21.10
N GLU A 343 4.01 -19.62 22.29
CA GLU A 343 3.96 -18.18 22.52
C GLU A 343 5.38 -17.65 22.70
N VAL A 344 5.64 -16.47 22.14
CA VAL A 344 6.87 -15.70 22.32
C VAL A 344 6.50 -14.31 22.81
N ASP A 345 7.01 -13.95 23.99
CA ASP A 345 6.94 -12.62 24.56
C ASP A 345 8.23 -11.88 24.22
N THR A 346 8.13 -10.85 23.37
CA THR A 346 9.30 -10.14 22.86
C THR A 346 9.83 -9.04 23.80
N ASP A 347 9.12 -8.72 24.88
CA ASP A 347 9.60 -7.77 25.88
C ASP A 347 10.49 -8.47 26.92
N THR A 348 10.10 -9.69 27.30
CA THR A 348 10.88 -10.54 28.22
C THR A 348 11.88 -11.45 27.51
N MET A 349 11.73 -11.61 26.18
CA MET A 349 12.50 -12.57 25.36
C MET A 349 12.34 -14.02 25.84
N GLU A 350 11.13 -14.37 26.28
CA GLU A 350 10.77 -15.72 26.72
C GLU A 350 9.82 -16.40 25.75
N ALA A 351 9.92 -17.73 25.68
CA ALA A 351 9.04 -18.57 24.87
C ALA A 351 8.45 -19.67 25.75
N ARG A 352 7.19 -20.04 25.51
CA ARG A 352 6.49 -21.10 26.25
C ARG A 352 5.40 -21.77 25.43
N ASN A 353 5.09 -23.02 25.74
CA ASN A 353 3.90 -23.67 25.19
C ASN A 353 2.64 -23.07 25.82
N VAL A 354 1.59 -22.89 25.02
CA VAL A 354 0.29 -22.38 25.46
C VAL A 354 -0.85 -23.27 24.99
N GLY A 355 -1.93 -23.29 25.77
CA GLY A 355 -3.06 -24.19 25.55
C GLY A 355 -2.74 -25.65 25.83
N PRO A 356 -3.68 -26.55 25.52
CA PRO A 356 -3.52 -27.97 25.79
C PRO A 356 -2.64 -28.67 24.75
N ASN A 357 -2.20 -29.90 25.04
CA ASN A 357 -1.65 -30.78 24.02
C ASN A 357 -2.75 -31.10 22.99
N LEU A 358 -2.56 -30.65 21.75
CA LEU A 358 -3.58 -30.72 20.70
C LEU A 358 -3.93 -32.16 20.32
N ARG A 359 -2.99 -33.10 20.48
CA ARG A 359 -3.21 -34.51 20.13
C ARG A 359 -3.93 -35.25 21.25
N ASP A 360 -3.47 -35.11 22.49
CA ASP A 360 -4.04 -35.83 23.63
C ASP A 360 -5.44 -35.31 23.98
N SER A 361 -5.72 -34.04 23.67
CA SER A 361 -7.05 -33.44 23.80
C SER A 361 -7.99 -33.76 22.64
N GLY A 362 -7.53 -34.51 21.63
CA GLY A 362 -8.34 -34.89 20.47
C GLY A 362 -8.72 -33.72 19.55
N MET A 363 -8.01 -32.60 19.63
CA MET A 363 -8.31 -31.36 18.92
C MET A 363 -7.94 -31.41 17.43
N GLU A 364 -6.98 -32.25 17.05
CA GLU A 364 -6.61 -32.46 15.65
C GLU A 364 -6.11 -33.90 15.43
N ARG A 365 -6.60 -34.53 14.36
CA ARG A 365 -6.31 -35.92 14.02
C ARG A 365 -5.07 -36.04 13.15
N ILE A 366 -4.80 -35.02 12.33
CA ILE A 366 -3.61 -34.97 11.48
C ILE A 366 -2.39 -34.61 12.32
N PHE A 367 -1.31 -35.37 12.21
CA PHE A 367 -0.15 -35.15 13.08
C PHE A 367 0.96 -34.27 12.46
N GLN A 368 0.93 -34.03 11.15
CA GLN A 368 1.98 -33.31 10.42
C GLN A 368 1.40 -32.33 9.40
N ASN A 369 2.15 -31.27 9.07
CA ASN A 369 1.75 -30.25 8.09
C ASN A 369 0.37 -29.64 8.39
N LYS A 370 -0.01 -29.54 9.67
CA LYS A 370 -1.36 -29.14 10.07
C LYS A 370 -1.68 -27.71 9.63
N TRP A 371 -0.87 -26.75 10.08
CA TRP A 371 -1.02 -25.32 9.81
C TRP A 371 0.34 -24.70 9.47
N GLN A 372 0.35 -23.75 8.54
CA GLN A 372 1.58 -23.09 8.05
C GLN A 372 1.44 -21.57 7.89
N ASN A 373 0.25 -21.05 7.63
CA ASN A 373 0.01 -19.61 7.56
C ASN A 373 -1.16 -19.26 8.47
N GLY A 374 -1.32 -17.98 8.79
CA GLY A 374 -2.38 -17.53 9.67
C GLY A 374 -2.59 -16.04 9.58
N LEU A 375 -3.60 -15.55 10.28
CA LEU A 375 -4.00 -14.15 10.32
C LEU A 375 -4.45 -13.77 11.72
N THR A 376 -4.21 -12.53 12.10
CA THR A 376 -4.76 -11.95 13.32
C THR A 376 -5.99 -11.16 12.98
N ASN A 377 -7.08 -11.46 13.67
CA ASN A 377 -8.34 -10.77 13.52
C ASN A 377 -8.58 -9.91 14.76
N GLU A 378 -8.47 -8.60 14.58
CA GLU A 378 -8.68 -7.61 15.64
C GLU A 378 -10.14 -7.58 16.13
N PHE A 379 -11.10 -8.00 15.31
CA PHE A 379 -12.52 -7.97 15.64
C PHE A 379 -12.87 -8.85 16.83
N ASP A 380 -12.34 -10.06 16.85
CA ASP A 380 -12.55 -11.03 17.92
C ASP A 380 -11.27 -11.28 18.74
N GLN A 381 -10.23 -10.49 18.50
CA GLN A 381 -8.93 -10.55 19.17
C GLN A 381 -8.29 -11.94 19.10
N CYS A 382 -8.40 -12.59 17.94
CA CYS A 382 -7.95 -13.96 17.75
C CYS A 382 -6.93 -14.10 16.64
N VAL A 383 -5.98 -15.00 16.84
CA VAL A 383 -5.11 -15.51 15.78
C VAL A 383 -5.71 -16.78 15.21
N TYR A 384 -5.83 -16.85 13.89
CA TYR A 384 -6.33 -17.99 13.15
C TYR A 384 -5.19 -18.62 12.34
N ALA A 385 -4.87 -19.88 12.59
CA ALA A 385 -3.96 -20.65 11.73
C ALA A 385 -4.77 -21.39 10.65
N ILE A 386 -4.43 -21.13 9.39
CA ILE A 386 -5.12 -21.67 8.23
C ILE A 386 -4.67 -23.11 7.99
N PRO A 387 -5.62 -24.05 7.83
CA PRO A 387 -5.30 -25.47 7.62
C PRO A 387 -4.57 -25.68 6.28
N LEU A 388 -3.41 -26.32 6.35
CA LEU A 388 -2.71 -26.85 5.20
C LEU A 388 -3.14 -28.30 4.97
N ALA A 389 -2.69 -29.23 5.82
CA ALA A 389 -3.19 -30.61 5.85
C ALA A 389 -4.23 -30.82 6.96
N GLY A 390 -4.29 -29.93 7.96
CA GLY A 390 -5.20 -30.02 9.09
C GLY A 390 -6.67 -30.18 8.67
N GLU A 391 -7.44 -30.81 9.54
CA GLU A 391 -8.90 -30.99 9.38
C GLU A 391 -9.69 -29.96 10.18
N THR A 392 -8.98 -29.08 10.87
CA THR A 392 -9.53 -28.03 11.70
C THR A 392 -8.83 -26.69 11.45
N VAL A 393 -9.54 -25.58 11.65
CA VAL A 393 -8.92 -24.25 11.82
C VAL A 393 -8.48 -24.13 13.27
N LEU A 394 -7.22 -23.75 13.51
CA LEU A 394 -6.73 -23.44 14.86
C LEU A 394 -6.99 -21.97 15.17
N ARG A 395 -7.52 -21.69 16.36
CA ARG A 395 -7.86 -20.35 16.85
C ARG A 395 -7.23 -20.13 18.22
N ILE A 396 -6.55 -19.00 18.40
CA ILE A 396 -5.92 -18.58 19.66
C ILE A 396 -6.59 -17.27 20.06
N ASN A 397 -7.30 -17.27 21.19
CA ASN A 397 -7.92 -16.06 21.71
C ASN A 397 -6.93 -15.28 22.57
N CYS A 398 -6.54 -14.10 22.09
CA CYS A 398 -5.54 -13.23 22.69
C CYS A 398 -6.11 -12.18 23.64
N SER A 399 -7.44 -12.16 23.87
CA SER A 399 -8.09 -11.18 24.75
C SER A 399 -7.74 -11.31 26.24
N LYS A 400 -7.03 -12.39 26.62
CA LYS A 400 -6.58 -12.67 27.97
C LYS A 400 -5.08 -12.98 27.97
N GLU A 401 -4.44 -12.81 29.12
CA GLU A 401 -3.02 -13.13 29.31
C GLU A 401 -2.76 -14.64 29.17
N ASP A 402 -3.62 -15.47 29.77
CA ASP A 402 -3.66 -16.90 29.47
C ASP A 402 -4.59 -17.14 28.28
N VAL A 403 -3.98 -17.43 27.13
CA VAL A 403 -4.70 -17.55 25.87
C VAL A 403 -5.49 -18.86 25.78
N ASP A 404 -6.67 -18.77 25.19
CA ASP A 404 -7.50 -19.93 24.93
C ASP A 404 -7.21 -20.47 23.51
N VAL A 405 -6.62 -21.67 23.43
CA VAL A 405 -6.28 -22.35 22.19
C VAL A 405 -7.36 -23.37 21.87
N THR A 406 -8.04 -23.19 20.74
CA THR A 406 -9.14 -24.03 20.26
C THR A 406 -8.92 -24.48 18.81
N THR A 407 -9.56 -25.56 18.39
CA THR A 407 -9.60 -25.99 16.98
C THR A 407 -11.04 -26.27 16.56
N TRP A 408 -11.34 -26.02 15.29
CA TRP A 408 -12.71 -26.08 14.76
C TRP A 408 -12.78 -26.89 13.46
N PRO A 409 -13.49 -28.04 13.45
CA PRO A 409 -13.58 -28.90 12.27
C PRO A 409 -14.12 -28.20 11.03
N LEU A 410 -13.45 -28.46 9.90
CA LEU A 410 -13.85 -27.93 8.60
C LEU A 410 -15.18 -28.55 8.11
N PRO A 411 -15.91 -27.89 7.19
CA PRO A 411 -16.90 -28.55 6.34
C PRO A 411 -16.27 -29.71 5.53
N SER A 412 -17.07 -30.75 5.26
CA SER A 412 -16.64 -31.95 4.52
C SER A 412 -16.34 -31.63 3.04
N PRO A 413 -15.40 -32.36 2.38
CA PRO A 413 -14.68 -33.52 2.89
C PRO A 413 -13.25 -33.22 3.36
N TYR A 414 -12.82 -34.01 4.35
CA TYR A 414 -11.68 -33.72 5.24
C TYR A 414 -10.30 -34.12 4.67
N GLU A 415 -10.25 -35.00 3.67
CA GLU A 415 -9.06 -35.80 3.37
C GLU A 415 -8.06 -35.17 2.38
N THR A 416 -8.35 -33.98 1.86
CA THR A 416 -7.44 -33.28 0.94
C THR A 416 -6.24 -32.72 1.71
N LEU A 417 -5.03 -32.96 1.21
CA LEU A 417 -3.80 -32.35 1.74
C LEU A 417 -3.46 -31.08 0.96
N ASP A 418 -2.76 -30.15 1.60
CA ASP A 418 -2.42 -28.82 1.05
C ASP A 418 -3.68 -28.07 0.55
N LYS A 419 -4.69 -27.99 1.43
CA LYS A 419 -6.02 -27.46 1.13
C LYS A 419 -5.97 -26.00 0.70
N PHE A 420 -5.30 -25.19 1.52
CA PHE A 420 -5.21 -23.74 1.39
C PHE A 420 -3.76 -23.31 1.59
N GLU A 421 -3.32 -22.32 0.82
CA GLU A 421 -1.99 -21.75 1.04
C GLU A 421 -1.98 -20.86 2.28
N GLY A 422 -3.03 -20.10 2.49
CA GLY A 422 -3.16 -19.12 3.57
C GLY A 422 -4.54 -18.47 3.48
N GLY A 423 -4.66 -17.23 3.93
CA GLY A 423 -5.92 -16.49 3.81
C GLY A 423 -5.71 -15.00 3.79
N VAL A 424 -6.81 -14.29 3.62
CA VAL A 424 -6.88 -12.84 3.53
C VAL A 424 -7.96 -12.37 4.49
N LEU A 425 -7.62 -11.44 5.37
CA LEU A 425 -8.55 -10.78 6.29
C LEU A 425 -9.12 -9.56 5.57
N CYS A 426 -10.43 -9.56 5.36
CA CYS A 426 -11.14 -8.44 4.77
C CYS A 426 -11.42 -7.34 5.82
N PRO A 427 -11.59 -6.08 5.40
CA PRO A 427 -11.92 -4.98 6.31
C PRO A 427 -13.20 -5.18 7.13
N ASN A 428 -14.10 -6.04 6.68
CA ASN A 428 -15.34 -6.41 7.39
C ASN A 428 -15.12 -7.50 8.46
N GLY A 429 -13.88 -7.92 8.72
CA GLY A 429 -13.54 -8.93 9.74
C GLY A 429 -13.73 -10.38 9.29
N LEU A 430 -14.14 -10.63 8.04
CA LEU A 430 -14.23 -11.98 7.48
C LEU A 430 -12.89 -12.41 6.90
N ILE A 431 -12.56 -13.70 7.01
CA ILE A 431 -11.35 -14.27 6.45
C ILE A 431 -11.72 -15.20 5.30
N TYR A 432 -11.03 -15.07 4.16
CA TYR A 432 -11.18 -15.94 3.00
C TYR A 432 -9.84 -16.60 2.69
N THR A 433 -9.83 -17.92 2.60
CA THR A 433 -8.60 -18.67 2.32
C THR A 433 -8.22 -18.63 0.84
N VAL A 434 -6.93 -18.69 0.56
CA VAL A 434 -6.39 -18.85 -0.80
C VAL A 434 -6.45 -20.33 -1.19
N PRO A 435 -7.25 -20.71 -2.20
CA PRO A 435 -7.49 -22.11 -2.52
C PRO A 435 -6.27 -22.77 -3.14
N ASN A 436 -5.98 -24.00 -2.72
CA ASN A 436 -4.88 -24.79 -3.24
C ASN A 436 -5.40 -26.13 -3.79
N ASN A 437 -5.20 -27.26 -3.11
CA ASN A 437 -5.74 -28.53 -3.59
C ASN A 437 -7.22 -28.73 -3.24
N CYS A 438 -7.80 -27.92 -2.34
CA CYS A 438 -9.21 -28.00 -1.93
C CYS A 438 -10.20 -27.61 -3.06
N LYS A 439 -9.78 -26.79 -4.03
CA LYS A 439 -10.63 -26.26 -5.13
C LYS A 439 -11.79 -25.35 -4.72
N ALA A 440 -12.03 -25.21 -3.42
CA ALA A 440 -12.93 -24.23 -2.83
C ALA A 440 -12.14 -23.21 -2.01
N VAL A 441 -12.76 -22.05 -1.80
CA VAL A 441 -12.35 -21.03 -0.82
C VAL A 441 -13.08 -21.31 0.48
N LEU A 442 -12.37 -21.46 1.60
CA LEU A 442 -12.97 -21.44 2.93
C LEU A 442 -13.15 -20.00 3.38
N LYS A 443 -14.41 -19.63 3.63
CA LYS A 443 -14.83 -18.44 4.36
C LYS A 443 -14.89 -18.77 5.85
N ILE A 444 -14.24 -17.95 6.66
CA ILE A 444 -14.21 -18.04 8.12
C ILE A 444 -14.84 -16.76 8.66
N GLN A 445 -15.98 -16.91 9.34
CA GLN A 445 -16.66 -15.84 10.04
C GLN A 445 -16.43 -16.00 11.55
N PRO A 446 -15.85 -15.00 12.23
CA PRO A 446 -15.62 -15.03 13.67
C PRO A 446 -16.90 -15.24 14.50
N CYS A 447 -16.76 -15.78 15.70
CA CYS A 447 -17.89 -16.12 16.57
C CYS A 447 -18.78 -14.93 16.93
N ASN A 448 -18.17 -13.76 17.15
CA ASN A 448 -18.83 -12.52 17.54
C ASN A 448 -19.18 -11.62 16.35
N TRP A 449 -19.02 -12.11 15.12
CA TRP A 449 -19.29 -11.32 13.93
C TRP A 449 -20.79 -11.11 13.74
N THR A 450 -21.18 -9.85 13.52
CA THR A 450 -22.53 -9.45 13.09
C THR A 450 -22.42 -8.46 11.93
N PRO A 451 -23.41 -8.38 11.03
CA PRO A 451 -23.45 -7.34 10.01
C PRO A 451 -23.36 -5.94 10.62
N GLU A 452 -23.98 -5.71 11.78
CA GLU A 452 -23.94 -4.44 12.50
C GLU A 452 -22.56 -4.18 13.12
N ALA A 453 -21.83 -5.20 13.56
CA ALA A 453 -20.45 -5.06 14.05
C ALA A 453 -19.45 -4.90 12.91
N ALA A 454 -19.68 -5.56 11.77
CA ALA A 454 -18.93 -5.38 10.54
C ALA A 454 -19.20 -4.01 9.92
N GLU A 455 -20.44 -3.55 10.02
CA GLU A 455 -20.84 -2.19 9.73
C GLU A 455 -20.41 -1.25 10.82
N SER A 456 -20.19 -1.58 12.10
CA SER A 456 -19.71 -0.62 13.10
C SER A 456 -18.19 -0.46 13.05
N ALA A 457 -17.49 -1.55 12.73
CA ALA A 457 -16.06 -1.53 12.40
C ALA A 457 -15.82 -1.00 10.97
N GLY A 458 -16.82 -1.12 10.08
CA GLY A 458 -16.87 -0.55 8.73
C GLY A 458 -17.52 0.85 8.65
N THR A 459 -18.27 1.25 9.67
CA THR A 459 -18.78 2.59 10.00
C THR A 459 -17.84 3.12 11.05
N THR A 460 -16.63 3.28 10.57
CA THR A 460 -15.97 4.50 10.87
C THR A 460 -16.95 5.66 10.67
N THR A 461 -17.17 6.43 11.74
CA THR A 461 -17.96 7.66 11.72
C THR A 461 -17.54 8.53 10.53
N GLU A 462 -18.33 9.50 10.05
CA GLU A 462 -17.87 10.44 9.00
C GLU A 462 -16.49 11.11 9.30
N ASN A 463 -16.08 11.12 10.57
CA ASN A 463 -14.76 11.52 11.03
C ASN A 463 -13.70 10.42 10.93
N GLU A 464 -14.04 9.15 11.13
CA GLU A 464 -13.11 8.05 10.94
C GLU A 464 -13.10 7.50 9.51
N LYS A 465 -14.14 7.70 8.69
CA LYS A 465 -14.09 7.45 7.23
C LYS A 465 -13.12 8.44 6.59
N LYS A 466 -13.03 9.66 7.14
CA LYS A 466 -11.94 10.60 6.84
C LYS A 466 -10.59 10.11 7.36
N LYS A 467 -10.54 9.41 8.50
CA LYS A 467 -9.32 8.86 9.12
C LYS A 467 -8.80 7.59 8.42
N ILE A 468 -9.68 6.71 7.93
CA ILE A 468 -9.35 5.52 7.13
C ILE A 468 -9.08 5.92 5.68
N ALA A 469 -9.82 6.87 5.09
CA ALA A 469 -9.47 7.42 3.78
C ALA A 469 -8.12 8.16 3.82
N SER A 470 -7.80 8.83 4.94
CA SER A 470 -6.49 9.46 5.13
C SER A 470 -5.37 8.47 5.45
N ASN A 471 -5.67 7.33 6.08
CA ASN A 471 -4.71 6.24 6.31
C ASN A 471 -4.54 5.30 5.10
N ARG A 472 -5.44 5.29 4.12
CA ARG A 472 -5.28 4.51 2.87
C ARG A 472 -4.48 5.26 1.81
N GLU A 473 -4.52 6.59 1.83
CA GLU A 473 -3.65 7.46 1.01
C GLU A 473 -2.27 7.70 1.67
N TYR A 474 -2.08 7.30 2.92
CA TYR A 474 -0.85 7.46 3.70
C TYR A 474 -0.33 6.10 4.17
N GLY A 475 0.80 5.63 3.63
CA GLY A 475 1.39 4.30 3.89
C GLY A 475 2.02 4.08 5.29
N GLY A 476 1.49 4.66 6.37
CA GLY A 476 2.04 4.54 7.72
C GLY A 476 0.99 4.52 8.84
N LYS A 477 1.34 3.93 10.00
CA LYS A 477 0.53 4.00 11.23
C LYS A 477 0.44 5.47 11.73
N ASP A 478 -0.67 5.84 12.39
CA ASP A 478 -1.03 7.19 12.88
C ASP A 478 0.07 7.86 13.74
N ASP A 479 0.99 7.07 14.30
CA ASP A 479 2.09 7.54 15.17
C ASP A 479 3.22 8.25 14.40
N ASN A 480 3.35 8.04 13.09
CA ASN A 480 4.37 8.70 12.24
C ASN A 480 3.92 10.06 11.67
N LEU A 481 2.65 10.44 11.87
CA LEU A 481 2.11 11.70 11.37
C LEU A 481 2.56 12.87 12.26
N VAL A 482 3.23 13.86 11.67
CA VAL A 482 3.59 15.11 12.35
C VAL A 482 2.42 16.10 12.29
N TYR A 483 1.74 16.17 11.13
CA TYR A 483 0.72 17.18 10.85
C TYR A 483 -0.69 16.58 10.91
N LYS A 484 -1.33 16.68 12.09
CA LYS A 484 -2.61 16.01 12.41
C LYS A 484 -3.84 16.91 12.36
N SER A 485 -3.68 18.18 11.96
CA SER A 485 -4.67 19.24 12.21
C SER A 485 -5.93 19.24 11.35
N GLY A 486 -6.01 18.39 10.33
CA GLY A 486 -7.08 18.41 9.34
C GLY A 486 -7.02 19.62 8.39
N ILE A 487 -6.06 20.55 8.57
CA ILE A 487 -5.79 21.64 7.63
C ILE A 487 -4.60 21.22 6.76
N PRO A 488 -4.79 21.07 5.44
CA PRO A 488 -3.75 20.55 4.57
C PRO A 488 -2.62 21.55 4.33
N THR A 489 -2.91 22.85 4.28
CA THR A 489 -1.95 23.85 3.81
C THR A 489 -1.96 25.12 4.65
N LEU A 490 -0.78 25.65 4.98
CA LEU A 490 -0.61 27.06 5.32
C LEU A 490 -0.57 27.86 4.01
N ARG A 491 -1.47 28.84 3.84
CA ARG A 491 -1.62 29.56 2.57
C ARG A 491 -1.68 31.08 2.72
N SER A 492 -1.20 31.80 1.71
CA SER A 492 -1.48 33.23 1.56
C SER A 492 -2.83 33.43 0.85
N SER A 493 -3.92 33.63 1.61
CA SER A 493 -5.22 33.91 1.02
C SER A 493 -5.89 35.11 1.68
N ALA A 494 -6.23 36.11 0.86
CA ALA A 494 -7.13 37.19 1.28
C ALA A 494 -8.60 36.75 1.31
N HIS A 495 -8.99 35.80 0.45
CA HIS A 495 -10.40 35.47 0.24
C HIS A 495 -11.02 34.64 1.37
N ARG A 496 -12.05 35.20 2.04
CA ARG A 496 -12.83 34.51 3.09
C ARG A 496 -14.33 34.71 2.84
N VAL A 497 -15.04 33.59 2.66
CA VAL A 497 -16.49 33.53 2.45
C VAL A 497 -17.18 33.18 3.77
N LYS A 498 -18.23 33.93 4.15
CA LYS A 498 -19.02 33.70 5.39
C LYS A 498 -20.42 33.12 5.17
N PHE A 499 -20.80 32.72 3.96
CA PHE A 499 -22.16 32.23 3.66
C PHE A 499 -22.27 30.69 3.57
N ASP A 500 -23.51 30.19 3.66
CA ASP A 500 -23.85 28.76 3.52
C ASP A 500 -23.79 28.31 2.05
N ILE A 501 -22.72 27.59 1.70
CA ILE A 501 -22.48 26.99 0.38
C ILE A 501 -23.68 26.16 -0.13
N LYS A 502 -24.45 25.51 0.76
CA LYS A 502 -25.59 24.65 0.36
C LYS A 502 -26.78 25.44 -0.21
N SER A 503 -26.83 26.74 0.05
CA SER A 503 -27.94 27.59 -0.37
C SER A 503 -27.75 28.19 -1.78
N ARG A 504 -26.58 27.98 -2.39
CA ARG A 504 -26.22 28.62 -3.65
C ARG A 504 -26.82 27.91 -4.88
N LYS A 505 -27.43 28.71 -5.75
CA LYS A 505 -27.71 28.35 -7.15
C LYS A 505 -26.59 28.92 -8.02
N HIS A 506 -26.14 28.17 -9.03
CA HIS A 506 -25.22 28.67 -10.06
C HIS A 506 -25.78 30.00 -10.61
N ASP A 507 -24.94 31.03 -10.75
CA ASP A 507 -25.38 32.37 -11.12
C ASP A 507 -25.12 32.60 -12.62
N PRO A 508 -26.12 32.42 -13.50
CA PRO A 508 -25.95 32.64 -14.92
C PRO A 508 -25.92 34.12 -15.32
N LYS A 509 -26.21 35.06 -14.40
CA LYS A 509 -26.38 36.50 -14.68
C LYS A 509 -25.86 37.35 -13.52
N PRO A 510 -24.54 37.40 -13.32
CA PRO A 510 -23.96 38.16 -12.22
C PRO A 510 -24.29 39.65 -12.39
N VAL A 511 -24.42 40.38 -11.27
CA VAL A 511 -24.62 41.84 -11.28
C VAL A 511 -23.42 42.54 -10.64
N ASP A 512 -22.99 43.67 -11.20
CA ASP A 512 -21.91 44.46 -10.60
C ASP A 512 -22.35 45.08 -9.26
N LYS A 513 -21.42 45.73 -8.55
CA LYS A 513 -21.71 46.42 -7.28
C LYS A 513 -22.81 47.50 -7.35
N ASN A 514 -23.19 47.93 -8.56
CA ASN A 514 -24.24 48.91 -8.79
C ASN A 514 -25.57 48.26 -9.23
N GLY A 515 -25.64 46.93 -9.28
CA GLY A 515 -26.84 46.17 -9.65
C GLY A 515 -27.05 46.01 -11.16
N ASN A 516 -26.06 46.33 -12.00
CA ASN A 516 -26.17 46.15 -13.45
C ASN A 516 -25.80 44.71 -13.84
N GLU A 517 -26.59 44.06 -14.70
CA GLU A 517 -26.28 42.74 -15.26
C GLU A 517 -24.94 42.78 -16.00
N THR A 518 -23.99 41.97 -15.54
CA THR A 518 -22.69 41.77 -16.17
C THR A 518 -22.86 40.70 -17.24
N LYS A 519 -22.48 41.01 -18.49
CA LYS A 519 -22.57 40.06 -19.62
C LYS A 519 -21.45 39.02 -19.56
N THR A 520 -21.25 38.36 -18.43
CA THR A 520 -20.17 37.36 -18.27
C THR A 520 -20.50 36.11 -19.08
N THR A 521 -19.49 35.54 -19.73
CA THR A 521 -19.65 34.36 -20.60
C THR A 521 -18.61 33.29 -20.24
N TRP A 522 -18.79 32.10 -20.79
CA TRP A 522 -17.83 31.00 -20.65
C TRP A 522 -16.65 31.21 -21.59
N LEU A 523 -15.43 30.98 -21.12
CA LEU A 523 -14.27 30.86 -22.01
C LEU A 523 -14.54 29.80 -23.11
N PRO A 524 -13.92 29.89 -24.29
CA PRO A 524 -14.02 28.84 -25.30
C PRO A 524 -13.63 27.46 -24.71
N PRO A 525 -14.33 26.36 -25.06
CA PRO A 525 -14.02 25.02 -24.54
C PRO A 525 -12.55 24.61 -24.70
N GLU A 526 -11.91 25.04 -25.78
CA GLU A 526 -10.50 24.81 -26.09
C GLU A 526 -9.57 25.54 -25.12
N VAL A 527 -9.98 26.68 -24.57
CA VAL A 527 -9.24 27.41 -23.53
C VAL A 527 -9.54 26.84 -22.14
N GLN A 528 -10.74 26.29 -21.94
CA GLN A 528 -11.09 25.63 -20.69
C GLN A 528 -10.37 24.29 -20.48
N ALA A 529 -9.95 23.65 -21.58
CA ALA A 529 -9.25 22.36 -21.55
C ALA A 529 -7.99 22.43 -20.67
N GLU A 530 -7.70 21.32 -20.00
CA GLU A 530 -6.47 21.17 -19.24
C GLU A 530 -5.28 21.13 -20.19
N ASP A 531 -4.23 21.84 -19.83
CA ASP A 531 -2.97 21.81 -20.55
C ASP A 531 -1.82 22.18 -19.61
N VAL A 532 -0.62 21.72 -19.94
CA VAL A 532 0.61 21.92 -19.16
C VAL A 532 1.63 22.57 -20.07
N PHE A 533 2.17 23.71 -19.65
CA PHE A 533 3.14 24.46 -20.45
C PHE A 533 4.40 24.76 -19.65
N ALA A 534 5.54 24.65 -20.32
CA ALA A 534 6.84 24.95 -19.73
C ALA A 534 7.13 26.46 -19.71
N TYR A 535 7.94 26.89 -18.74
CA TYR A 535 8.50 28.23 -18.68
C TYR A 535 9.98 28.16 -18.29
N ASP A 536 10.71 29.23 -18.60
CA ASP A 536 12.15 29.30 -18.40
C ASP A 536 12.50 29.52 -16.91
N LEU A 537 13.13 28.53 -16.28
CA LEU A 537 13.54 28.55 -14.88
C LEU A 537 14.68 29.52 -14.60
N GLU A 538 15.56 29.78 -15.57
CA GLU A 538 16.66 30.73 -15.42
C GLU A 538 16.11 32.16 -15.46
N LYS A 539 15.13 32.41 -16.32
CA LYS A 539 14.49 33.72 -16.48
C LYS A 539 13.47 34.03 -15.38
N TYR A 540 12.75 33.01 -14.89
CA TYR A 540 11.69 33.14 -13.89
C TYR A 540 11.96 32.20 -12.71
N ASN A 541 13.05 32.45 -11.98
CA ASN A 541 13.45 31.65 -10.82
C ASN A 541 12.56 31.95 -9.59
N LEU A 542 11.29 31.54 -9.70
CA LEU A 542 10.28 31.71 -8.67
C LEU A 542 10.62 30.89 -7.43
N ARG A 543 11.29 29.75 -7.60
CA ARG A 543 11.68 28.86 -6.51
C ARG A 543 12.62 29.55 -5.52
N ASP A 544 13.71 30.15 -5.99
CA ASP A 544 14.64 30.87 -5.12
C ASP A 544 14.01 32.15 -4.55
N ALA A 545 13.12 32.80 -5.30
CA ALA A 545 12.36 33.93 -4.78
C ALA A 545 11.47 33.53 -3.59
N VAL A 546 10.85 32.34 -3.63
CA VAL A 546 10.12 31.80 -2.47
C VAL A 546 11.05 31.42 -1.33
N VAL A 547 12.19 30.79 -1.60
CA VAL A 547 13.19 30.48 -0.56
C VAL A 547 13.58 31.75 0.20
N ASN A 548 13.91 32.83 -0.53
CA ASN A 548 14.27 34.11 0.06
C ASN A 548 13.11 34.77 0.82
N LEU A 549 11.88 34.65 0.32
CA LEU A 549 10.68 35.13 1.02
C LEU A 549 10.48 34.39 2.34
N LEU A 550 10.57 33.06 2.33
CA LEU A 550 10.37 32.22 3.51
C LEU A 550 11.49 32.39 4.54
N LYS A 551 12.74 32.59 4.11
CA LYS A 551 13.86 32.97 5.00
C LYS A 551 13.60 34.25 5.79
N GLY A 552 12.87 35.19 5.20
CA GLY A 552 12.51 36.46 5.85
C GLY A 552 11.32 36.35 6.80
N CYS A 553 10.61 35.22 6.82
CA CYS A 553 9.46 35.01 7.69
C CYS A 553 9.90 34.62 9.11
N ASP A 554 9.06 34.92 10.10
CA ASP A 554 9.25 34.45 11.47
C ASP A 554 9.19 32.90 11.52
N PRO A 555 10.27 32.22 11.97
CA PRO A 555 10.32 30.77 12.04
C PRO A 555 9.24 30.13 12.93
N ALA A 556 8.80 30.83 13.98
CA ALA A 556 7.79 30.33 14.89
C ALA A 556 6.37 30.43 14.30
N ILE A 557 6.17 31.26 13.26
CA ILE A 557 4.88 31.49 12.63
C ILE A 557 4.76 30.75 11.30
N VAL A 558 5.74 30.87 10.41
CA VAL A 558 5.68 30.27 9.06
C VAL A 558 6.56 29.03 8.95
N GLY A 559 7.73 29.05 9.58
CA GLY A 559 8.67 27.95 9.55
C GLY A 559 10.09 28.33 9.14
N SER A 560 10.96 27.33 9.08
CA SER A 560 12.36 27.49 8.70
C SER A 560 12.86 26.31 7.89
N PHE A 561 13.99 26.49 7.21
CA PHE A 561 14.73 25.41 6.57
C PHE A 561 15.55 24.64 7.63
N GLU A 562 15.54 23.31 7.59
CA GLU A 562 16.45 22.50 8.39
C GLU A 562 17.89 22.64 7.88
N ALA A 563 18.88 22.56 8.77
CA ALA A 563 20.29 22.60 8.37
C ALA A 563 20.61 21.37 7.51
N SER A 564 21.01 21.57 6.24
CA SER A 564 21.39 20.45 5.39
C SER A 564 22.62 19.76 6.00
N ILE A 565 22.56 18.43 6.15
CA ILE A 565 23.66 17.61 6.69
C ILE A 565 24.93 17.76 5.83
N ASP A 566 24.77 18.11 4.55
CA ASP A 566 25.84 18.14 3.54
C ASP A 566 26.31 19.56 3.16
N GLY A 567 25.79 20.61 3.79
CA GLY A 567 26.12 22.02 3.46
C GLY A 567 25.63 22.51 2.09
N GLY A 568 24.62 21.85 1.50
CA GLY A 568 24.00 22.23 0.22
C GLY A 568 23.07 23.44 0.30
N PRO A 569 22.61 23.98 -0.84
CA PRO A 569 21.65 25.09 -0.86
C PRO A 569 20.31 24.66 -0.26
N GLU A 570 19.63 25.59 0.41
CA GLU A 570 18.29 25.36 0.97
C GLU A 570 17.28 25.00 -0.11
N ARG A 571 16.43 24.02 0.19
CA ARG A 571 15.42 23.50 -0.72
C ARG A 571 14.03 23.68 -0.15
N LEU A 572 13.06 24.02 -0.99
CA LEU A 572 11.66 24.16 -0.57
C LEU A 572 11.07 22.86 0.01
N GLU A 573 11.52 21.69 -0.47
CA GLU A 573 11.10 20.39 0.07
C GLU A 573 11.50 20.18 1.54
N ASP A 574 12.56 20.87 1.98
CA ASP A 574 13.14 20.73 3.32
C ASP A 574 12.63 21.82 4.30
N PHE A 575 11.72 22.68 3.84
CA PHE A 575 11.09 23.68 4.69
C PHE A 575 10.15 23.03 5.71
N ARG A 576 10.21 23.45 6.98
CA ARG A 576 9.36 22.92 8.06
C ARG A 576 8.37 23.95 8.54
N VAL A 577 7.09 23.66 8.37
CA VAL A 577 6.00 24.50 8.89
C VAL A 577 5.74 24.14 10.38
N PRO A 578 5.55 25.10 11.29
CA PRO A 578 5.21 24.77 12.68
C PRO A 578 3.83 24.10 12.76
N VAL A 579 3.71 23.04 13.57
CA VAL A 579 2.46 22.25 13.69
C VAL A 579 1.28 23.11 14.16
N ASN A 580 1.53 24.04 15.10
CA ASN A 580 0.53 24.99 15.60
C ASN A 580 0.03 25.95 14.51
N SER A 581 0.86 26.30 13.53
CA SER A 581 0.50 27.18 12.40
C SER A 581 -0.46 26.55 11.41
N ILE A 582 -0.71 25.24 11.52
CA ILE A 582 -1.77 24.56 10.78
C ILE A 582 -2.89 24.04 11.69
N TRP A 583 -2.94 24.39 12.97
CA TRP A 583 -4.12 24.15 13.83
C TRP A 583 -4.97 25.41 13.95
N ARG A 584 -6.30 25.26 13.96
CA ARG A 584 -7.19 26.39 14.26
C ARG A 584 -7.01 26.87 15.70
N SER A 585 -7.29 28.15 15.93
CA SER A 585 -7.31 28.74 17.28
C SER A 585 -8.21 27.99 18.26
N VAL A 586 -9.36 27.49 17.80
CA VAL A 586 -10.29 26.68 18.62
C VAL A 586 -9.69 25.35 19.12
N ASN A 587 -8.59 24.89 18.50
CA ASN A 587 -7.86 23.68 18.87
C ASN A 587 -6.47 24.01 19.48
N GLY A 588 -6.25 25.25 19.94
CA GLY A 588 -4.97 25.68 20.52
C GLY A 588 -3.86 25.98 19.51
N GLY A 589 -4.17 26.11 18.22
CA GLY A 589 -3.21 26.57 17.19
C GLY A 589 -3.34 28.05 16.82
N CYS A 590 -2.66 28.47 15.76
CA CYS A 590 -2.63 29.86 15.30
C CYS A 590 -2.79 30.01 13.78
N CYS A 591 -3.43 29.04 13.11
CA CYS A 591 -3.49 28.98 11.65
C CYS A 591 -4.07 30.23 10.99
N GLU A 592 -5.13 30.82 11.56
CA GLU A 592 -5.73 32.03 11.01
C GLU A 592 -4.75 33.22 11.01
N ASP A 593 -3.96 33.36 12.07
CA ASP A 593 -2.95 34.40 12.24
C ASP A 593 -1.71 34.12 11.40
N ALA A 594 -1.28 32.86 11.33
CA ALA A 594 -0.15 32.44 10.49
C ALA A 594 -0.44 32.65 8.99
N GLN A 595 -1.65 32.32 8.52
CA GLN A 595 -2.07 32.59 7.14
C GLN A 595 -2.14 34.10 6.87
N LYS A 596 -2.61 34.90 7.84
CA LYS A 596 -2.62 36.36 7.71
C LYS A 596 -1.19 36.89 7.61
N TYR A 597 -0.31 36.47 8.51
CA TYR A 597 1.10 36.84 8.51
C TYR A 597 1.78 36.49 7.19
N LEU A 598 1.63 35.24 6.71
CA LEU A 598 2.18 34.82 5.42
C LEU A 598 1.64 35.66 4.26
N SER A 599 0.35 36.01 4.30
CA SER A 599 -0.24 36.91 3.30
C SER A 599 0.40 38.30 3.33
N ASP A 600 0.60 38.87 4.52
CA ASP A 600 1.25 40.17 4.69
C ASP A 600 2.71 40.12 4.19
N GLN A 601 3.45 39.04 4.43
CA GLN A 601 4.82 38.86 3.92
C GLN A 601 4.87 38.75 2.39
N VAL A 602 3.94 38.02 1.77
CA VAL A 602 3.83 37.94 0.31
C VAL A 602 3.51 39.31 -0.30
N ILE A 603 2.61 40.08 0.32
CA ILE A 603 2.23 41.43 -0.14
C ILE A 603 3.41 42.40 0.00
N ALA A 604 4.18 42.30 1.08
CA ALA A 604 5.31 43.19 1.35
C ALA A 604 6.56 42.88 0.49
N ASN A 605 6.67 41.67 -0.08
CA ASN A 605 7.85 41.26 -0.82
C ASN A 605 7.78 41.73 -2.29
N GLN A 606 8.19 42.96 -2.54
CA GLN A 606 8.15 43.55 -3.89
C GLN A 606 9.03 42.79 -4.90
N ALA A 607 10.19 42.27 -4.48
CA ALA A 607 11.07 41.51 -5.38
C ALA A 607 10.40 40.23 -5.92
N PHE A 608 9.69 39.49 -5.05
CA PHE A 608 8.87 38.35 -5.46
C PHE A 608 7.73 38.78 -6.38
N LEU A 609 7.01 39.85 -6.04
CA LEU A 609 5.86 40.30 -6.82
C LEU A 609 6.25 40.85 -8.20
N ASP A 610 7.41 41.50 -8.33
CA ASP A 610 7.93 41.97 -9.61
C ASP A 610 8.34 40.80 -10.50
N LEU A 611 8.98 39.77 -9.92
CA LEU A 611 9.31 38.54 -10.65
C LEU A 611 8.04 37.78 -11.09
N PHE A 612 7.04 37.71 -10.21
CA PHE A 612 5.74 37.12 -10.52
C PHE A 612 5.04 37.90 -11.65
N ASP A 613 5.01 39.23 -11.57
CA ASP A 613 4.42 40.09 -12.61
C ASP A 613 5.11 39.87 -13.96
N LYS A 614 6.45 39.78 -13.97
CA LYS A 614 7.23 39.48 -15.17
C LYS A 614 6.90 38.09 -15.74
N PHE A 615 6.84 37.07 -14.88
CA PHE A 615 6.44 35.72 -15.29
C PHE A 615 5.05 35.69 -15.92
N VAL A 616 4.07 36.34 -15.30
CA VAL A 616 2.70 36.41 -15.84
C VAL A 616 2.70 37.13 -17.19
N ALA A 617 3.29 38.32 -17.27
CA ALA A 617 3.27 39.15 -18.48
C ALA A 617 4.00 38.51 -19.68
N GLU A 618 5.12 37.82 -19.44
CA GLU A 618 5.99 37.34 -20.51
C GLU A 618 5.84 35.85 -20.84
N ALA A 619 5.32 35.03 -19.93
CA ALA A 619 5.15 33.58 -20.17
C ALA A 619 3.67 33.19 -20.19
N VAL A 620 2.90 33.56 -19.16
CA VAL A 620 1.55 33.05 -18.96
C VAL A 620 0.53 33.72 -19.88
N LEU A 621 0.50 35.04 -19.94
CA LEU A 621 -0.46 35.75 -20.78
C LEU A 621 -0.24 35.52 -22.28
N PRO A 622 1.01 35.49 -22.81
CA PRO A 622 1.25 35.09 -24.19
C PRO A 622 0.75 33.67 -24.48
N TYR A 623 0.93 32.73 -23.54
CA TYR A 623 0.38 31.38 -23.67
C TYR A 623 -1.16 31.39 -23.71
N VAL A 624 -1.85 32.08 -22.79
CA VAL A 624 -3.32 32.18 -22.81
C VAL A 624 -3.83 32.87 -24.08
N LYS A 625 -3.18 33.96 -24.52
CA LYS A 625 -3.48 34.64 -25.79
C LYS A 625 -3.33 33.70 -26.98
N SER A 626 -2.28 32.87 -27.01
CA SER A 626 -2.07 31.90 -28.08
C SER A 626 -3.20 30.87 -28.17
N ARG A 627 -3.79 30.47 -27.04
CA ARG A 627 -4.94 29.54 -27.01
C ARG A 627 -6.22 30.20 -27.52
N LEU A 628 -6.46 31.47 -27.17
CA LEU A 628 -7.57 32.27 -27.71
C LEU A 628 -7.45 32.43 -29.22
N VAL A 629 -6.25 32.73 -29.72
CA VAL A 629 -5.99 32.84 -31.17
C VAL A 629 -6.19 31.50 -31.88
N SER A 630 -5.71 30.41 -31.29
CA SER A 630 -5.76 29.08 -31.90
C SER A 630 -7.19 28.54 -32.06
N CYS A 631 -8.11 28.89 -31.15
CA CYS A 631 -9.53 28.54 -31.26
C CYS A 631 -10.37 29.58 -32.01
N GLY A 632 -9.75 30.64 -32.54
CA GLY A 632 -10.45 31.71 -33.28
C GLY A 632 -11.25 32.67 -32.41
N ALA A 633 -11.07 32.64 -31.09
CA ALA A 633 -11.72 33.55 -30.15
C ALA A 633 -11.07 34.95 -30.10
N LEU A 634 -9.84 35.08 -30.63
CA LEU A 634 -9.12 36.34 -30.78
C LEU A 634 -8.39 36.35 -32.12
N GLU A 635 -8.41 37.46 -32.84
CA GLU A 635 -7.59 37.60 -34.05
C GLU A 635 -6.10 37.64 -33.67
N LYS A 636 -5.24 37.08 -34.52
CA LYS A 636 -3.80 36.89 -34.23
C LYS A 636 -3.08 38.17 -33.78
N ASP A 637 -3.42 39.30 -34.41
CA ASP A 637 -2.77 40.59 -34.17
C ASP A 637 -3.61 41.53 -33.28
N ALA A 638 -4.74 41.06 -32.74
CA ALA A 638 -5.57 41.86 -31.85
C ALA A 638 -4.95 41.98 -30.45
N THR A 639 -5.16 43.13 -29.80
CA THR A 639 -4.86 43.29 -28.38
C THR A 639 -5.94 42.61 -27.53
N CYS A 640 -5.54 42.12 -26.35
CA CYS A 640 -6.48 41.57 -25.38
C CYS A 640 -6.09 42.02 -23.97
N THR A 641 -7.05 42.56 -23.25
CA THR A 641 -6.88 42.89 -21.83
C THR A 641 -7.07 41.63 -20.98
N PHE A 642 -6.19 41.44 -20.00
CA PHE A 642 -6.25 40.38 -19.00
C PHE A 642 -6.25 40.97 -17.59
N TYR A 643 -6.90 40.28 -16.67
CA TYR A 643 -7.00 40.64 -15.26
C TYR A 643 -6.48 39.49 -14.42
N TYR A 644 -5.23 39.56 -13.98
CA TYR A 644 -4.64 38.46 -13.21
C TYR A 644 -4.64 38.75 -11.71
N GLN A 645 -4.89 37.71 -10.91
CA GLN A 645 -4.83 37.76 -9.45
C GLN A 645 -3.40 38.11 -8.99
N ARG A 646 -3.27 39.16 -8.19
CA ARG A 646 -2.01 39.62 -7.61
C ARG A 646 -2.27 40.15 -6.19
N PRO A 647 -1.66 39.59 -5.13
CA PRO A 647 -0.63 38.55 -5.15
C PRO A 647 -1.18 37.15 -5.51
N PRO A 648 -0.31 36.23 -5.99
CA PRO A 648 -0.68 34.83 -6.11
C PRO A 648 -0.91 34.20 -4.72
N THR A 649 -1.63 33.08 -4.70
CA THR A 649 -1.81 32.30 -3.47
C THR A 649 -0.68 31.29 -3.31
N LEU A 650 0.21 31.53 -2.34
CA LEU A 650 1.24 30.60 -1.88
C LEU A 650 0.58 29.50 -1.06
N ARG A 651 0.99 28.25 -1.29
CA ARG A 651 0.58 27.12 -0.47
C ARG A 651 1.79 26.34 -0.02
N LEU A 652 1.91 26.20 1.30
CA LEU A 652 2.84 25.31 1.98
C LEU A 652 2.04 24.14 2.52
N GLN A 653 2.20 22.95 1.94
CA GLN A 653 1.59 21.72 2.40
C GLN A 653 2.66 20.86 3.08
N PRO A 654 2.79 20.93 4.41
CA PRO A 654 3.81 20.16 5.10
C PRO A 654 3.46 18.68 5.15
N GLY A 655 4.49 17.83 5.27
CA GLY A 655 4.37 16.39 5.40
C GLY A 655 5.30 15.84 6.49
N PRO A 656 5.02 14.67 7.07
CA PRO A 656 3.89 13.80 6.75
C PRO A 656 2.58 14.27 7.40
N GLY A 657 1.53 14.40 6.58
CA GLY A 657 0.22 14.91 6.96
C GLY A 657 -0.92 14.20 6.24
N TRP A 658 -2.01 13.95 6.98
CA TRP A 658 -3.15 13.17 6.50
C TRP A 658 -4.21 14.02 5.79
N ALA A 659 -4.19 15.34 6.04
CA ALA A 659 -5.19 16.25 5.52
C ALA A 659 -5.00 16.49 4.01
N LYS A 660 -6.11 16.40 3.26
CA LYS A 660 -6.19 16.82 1.86
C LYS A 660 -7.12 18.01 1.69
N VAL A 661 -6.95 18.75 0.61
CA VAL A 661 -7.94 19.75 0.21
C VAL A 661 -9.18 19.00 -0.27
N LYS A 662 -10.38 19.46 0.10
CA LYS A 662 -11.62 18.82 -0.36
C LYS A 662 -11.88 19.18 -1.83
N PRO A 663 -12.41 18.26 -2.65
CA PRO A 663 -12.81 18.58 -4.02
C PRO A 663 -13.84 19.71 -4.07
N HIS A 664 -13.49 20.80 -4.76
CA HIS A 664 -14.31 22.00 -4.92
C HIS A 664 -14.08 22.60 -6.30
N ASN A 665 -15.05 23.32 -6.83
CA ASN A 665 -14.81 24.25 -7.93
C ASN A 665 -14.70 25.68 -7.38
N ASP A 666 -14.00 26.54 -8.10
CA ASP A 666 -13.75 27.90 -7.65
C ASP A 666 -14.98 28.79 -7.80
N ALA A 667 -15.94 28.42 -8.66
CA ALA A 667 -17.20 29.15 -8.75
C ALA A 667 -17.88 29.20 -7.37
N GLU A 668 -17.84 28.13 -6.55
CA GLU A 668 -18.33 28.10 -5.16
C GLU A 668 -17.79 29.24 -4.27
N TYR A 669 -16.60 29.76 -4.58
CA TYR A 669 -15.92 30.86 -3.87
C TYR A 669 -15.98 32.18 -4.64
N GLY A 670 -16.88 32.32 -5.61
CA GLY A 670 -17.08 33.59 -6.32
C GLY A 670 -16.07 33.81 -7.44
N HIS A 671 -15.54 32.75 -8.04
CA HIS A 671 -14.81 32.88 -9.29
C HIS A 671 -15.76 32.81 -10.50
N GLN A 672 -15.44 33.54 -11.56
CA GLN A 672 -16.26 33.69 -12.77
C GLN A 672 -15.88 32.65 -13.83
N ASN A 673 -16.81 32.31 -14.72
CA ASN A 673 -16.56 31.42 -15.87
C ASN A 673 -15.62 32.03 -16.93
N GLY A 674 -15.32 33.33 -16.81
CA GLY A 674 -14.30 34.01 -17.60
C GLY A 674 -12.89 33.95 -17.01
N GLU A 675 -12.70 33.24 -15.89
CA GLU A 675 -11.40 33.06 -15.24
C GLU A 675 -10.78 31.70 -15.60
N LEU A 676 -9.49 31.71 -15.96
CA LEU A 676 -8.66 30.52 -16.12
C LEU A 676 -7.73 30.36 -14.92
N ASN A 677 -7.64 29.15 -14.38
CA ASN A 677 -6.74 28.84 -13.28
C ASN A 677 -5.34 28.51 -13.80
N ILE A 678 -4.34 29.05 -13.11
CA ILE A 678 -2.94 28.68 -13.27
C ILE A 678 -2.44 28.12 -11.94
N TRP A 679 -1.83 26.93 -11.99
CA TRP A 679 -1.21 26.28 -10.83
C TRP A 679 0.21 25.87 -11.18
N LEU A 680 1.11 26.16 -10.25
CA LEU A 680 2.53 26.02 -10.43
C LEU A 680 3.16 25.24 -9.27
N PRO A 681 3.67 24.02 -9.48
CA PRO A 681 4.48 23.33 -8.50
C PRO A 681 5.86 23.98 -8.42
N LEU A 682 6.31 24.27 -7.21
CA LEU A 682 7.67 24.74 -6.96
C LEU A 682 8.57 23.68 -6.33
N THR A 683 7.99 22.54 -5.95
CA THR A 683 8.67 21.39 -5.38
C THR A 683 8.52 20.16 -6.26
N ASP A 684 9.48 19.26 -6.18
CA ASP A 684 9.46 18.01 -6.93
C ASP A 684 8.28 17.13 -6.53
N ARG A 685 7.44 16.77 -7.50
CA ARG A 685 6.28 15.90 -7.30
C ARG A 685 6.67 14.46 -6.93
N VAL A 686 7.85 13.99 -7.31
CA VAL A 686 8.36 12.66 -6.91
C VAL A 686 8.70 12.64 -5.42
N LEU A 687 9.30 13.72 -4.90
CA LEU A 687 9.67 13.82 -3.48
C LEU A 687 8.48 14.10 -2.58
N THR A 688 7.51 14.87 -3.07
CA THR A 688 6.34 15.26 -2.27
C THR A 688 5.17 14.29 -2.42
N GLY A 689 5.05 13.61 -3.57
CA GLY A 689 3.93 12.74 -3.87
C GLY A 689 2.58 13.46 -3.97
N VAL A 690 2.58 14.77 -4.23
CA VAL A 690 1.37 15.61 -4.25
C VAL A 690 1.16 16.24 -5.62
N ASP A 691 0.01 15.96 -6.23
CA ASP A 691 -0.43 16.52 -7.51
C ASP A 691 -1.72 17.33 -7.38
N LEU A 692 -2.01 18.15 -8.38
CA LEU A 692 -3.34 18.72 -8.61
C LEU A 692 -4.23 17.68 -9.30
N TRP A 693 -5.37 17.37 -8.70
CA TRP A 693 -6.38 16.46 -9.25
C TRP A 693 -7.59 17.27 -9.71
N SER A 694 -8.09 16.98 -10.90
CA SER A 694 -9.26 17.64 -11.50
C SER A 694 -10.21 16.60 -12.08
N GLU A 695 -11.50 16.89 -12.06
CA GLU A 695 -12.46 16.14 -12.89
C GLU A 695 -12.33 16.52 -14.37
N SER A 696 -12.67 15.60 -15.27
CA SER A 696 -12.54 15.81 -16.73
C SER A 696 -13.49 16.88 -17.26
N SER A 697 -14.67 17.02 -16.63
CA SER A 697 -15.71 17.97 -16.98
C SER A 697 -16.62 18.25 -15.79
N PHE A 698 -17.43 19.30 -15.89
CA PHE A 698 -18.32 19.75 -14.81
C PHE A 698 -19.18 18.61 -14.25
N GLN A 699 -19.01 18.33 -12.96
CA GLN A 699 -19.74 17.29 -12.21
C GLN A 699 -19.49 15.83 -12.65
N ALA A 700 -18.43 15.55 -13.40
CA ALA A 700 -18.10 14.20 -13.82
C ALA A 700 -17.64 13.29 -12.65
N ASN A 701 -17.04 13.87 -11.60
CA ASN A 701 -16.47 13.14 -10.45
C ASN A 701 -15.45 12.04 -10.82
N ASP A 702 -14.77 12.17 -11.95
CA ASP A 702 -13.77 11.23 -12.51
C ASP A 702 -12.35 11.78 -12.38
N TYR A 703 -11.92 12.02 -11.14
CA TYR A 703 -10.67 12.72 -10.88
C TYR A 703 -9.43 12.01 -11.44
N HIS A 704 -8.58 12.76 -12.11
CA HIS A 704 -7.24 12.35 -12.54
C HIS A 704 -6.19 13.39 -12.12
N PRO A 705 -4.92 12.98 -11.91
CA PRO A 705 -3.85 13.92 -11.63
C PRO A 705 -3.45 14.64 -12.91
N ILE A 706 -3.23 15.95 -12.81
CA ILE A 706 -2.58 16.75 -13.84
C ILE A 706 -1.11 16.89 -13.44
N ALA A 707 -0.26 16.05 -14.02
CA ALA A 707 1.15 16.03 -13.68
C ALA A 707 1.89 17.25 -14.27
N ALA A 708 2.54 18.02 -13.42
CA ALA A 708 3.44 19.10 -13.81
C ALA A 708 4.73 19.04 -12.97
N ASN A 709 5.86 19.21 -13.63
CA ASN A 709 7.17 19.26 -13.01
C ASN A 709 7.54 20.71 -12.64
N VAL A 710 8.61 20.87 -11.86
CA VAL A 710 9.22 22.19 -11.65
C VAL A 710 9.67 22.75 -13.00
N GLY A 711 9.23 23.96 -13.33
CA GLY A 711 9.41 24.56 -14.67
C GLY A 711 8.21 24.41 -15.59
N GLU A 712 7.13 23.77 -15.13
CA GLU A 712 5.86 23.66 -15.85
C GLU A 712 4.72 24.26 -15.04
N ALA A 713 3.72 24.82 -15.72
CA ALA A 713 2.51 25.35 -15.12
C ALA A 713 1.28 24.70 -15.75
N ILE A 714 0.27 24.45 -14.92
CA ILE A 714 -1.01 23.87 -15.33
C ILE A 714 -1.99 25.00 -15.60
N ALA A 715 -2.62 24.98 -16.77
CA ALA A 715 -3.74 25.83 -17.11
C ALA A 715 -5.02 25.00 -17.25
N TRP A 716 -6.06 25.31 -16.46
CA TRP A 716 -7.34 24.62 -16.54
C TRP A 716 -8.49 25.49 -16.04
N HIS A 717 -9.73 25.10 -16.32
CA HIS A 717 -10.91 25.83 -15.86
C HIS A 717 -11.41 25.34 -14.50
N GLY A 718 -10.70 25.75 -13.44
CA GLY A 718 -11.06 25.42 -12.05
C GLY A 718 -12.34 26.09 -11.54
N SER A 719 -12.82 27.14 -12.22
CA SER A 719 -14.14 27.74 -11.96
C SER A 719 -15.28 26.75 -12.13
N SER A 720 -15.24 25.87 -13.13
CA SER A 720 -16.27 24.83 -13.31
C SER A 720 -15.86 23.47 -12.80
N ARG A 721 -14.60 23.07 -12.98
CA ARG A 721 -14.14 21.71 -12.65
C ARG A 721 -13.79 21.61 -11.18
N ARG A 722 -14.40 20.64 -10.50
CA ARG A 722 -14.01 20.28 -9.14
C ARG A 722 -12.58 19.76 -9.15
N HIS A 723 -11.77 20.30 -8.26
CA HIS A 723 -10.36 19.95 -8.14
C HIS A 723 -9.92 19.89 -6.67
N TYR A 724 -8.84 19.18 -6.41
CA TYR A 724 -8.20 19.07 -5.11
C TYR A 724 -6.72 18.74 -5.24
N VAL A 725 -6.03 18.66 -4.10
CA VAL A 725 -4.66 18.15 -3.98
C VAL A 725 -4.68 17.04 -2.94
N ASN A 726 -4.00 15.93 -3.21
CA ASN A 726 -4.00 14.78 -2.31
C ASN A 726 -3.23 15.06 -1.00
N ALA A 727 -3.34 14.14 -0.04
CA ALA A 727 -2.60 14.24 1.23
C ALA A 727 -1.09 14.17 0.98
N ASN A 728 -0.30 14.87 1.80
CA ASN A 728 1.16 14.85 1.68
C ASN A 728 1.73 13.78 2.59
N ALA A 729 1.96 12.60 2.02
CA ALA A 729 2.46 11.47 2.76
C ALA A 729 3.99 11.48 2.97
N SER A 730 4.71 12.31 2.23
CA SER A 730 6.15 12.34 2.31
C SER A 730 6.62 13.18 3.51
N PRO A 731 7.88 13.03 3.93
CA PRO A 731 8.47 13.92 4.94
C PRO A 731 8.83 15.29 4.37
N HIS A 732 8.52 15.60 3.11
CA HIS A 732 8.89 16.86 2.45
C HIS A 732 7.71 17.81 2.38
N THR A 733 7.95 19.12 2.47
CA THR A 733 6.90 20.12 2.27
C THR A 733 6.66 20.34 0.78
N ARG A 734 5.41 20.21 0.32
CA ARG A 734 5.03 20.64 -1.03
C ARG A 734 4.79 22.15 -1.03
N VAL A 735 5.42 22.83 -1.98
CA VAL A 735 5.24 24.27 -2.19
C VAL A 735 4.72 24.52 -3.60
N SER A 736 3.68 25.35 -3.72
CA SER A 736 3.09 25.73 -5.01
C SER A 736 2.48 27.12 -4.95
N PHE A 737 2.18 27.68 -6.12
CA PHE A 737 1.31 28.84 -6.26
C PHE A 737 0.10 28.55 -7.13
N ASP A 738 -1.02 29.20 -6.83
CA ASP A 738 -2.17 29.30 -7.72
C ASP A 738 -2.68 30.73 -7.86
N PHE A 739 -3.13 31.08 -9.06
CA PHE A 739 -3.74 32.36 -9.38
C PHE A 739 -4.69 32.22 -10.57
N ARG A 740 -5.55 33.22 -10.77
CA ARG A 740 -6.55 33.22 -11.85
C ARG A 740 -6.28 34.35 -12.83
N ILE A 741 -6.67 34.13 -14.08
CA ILE A 741 -6.60 35.09 -15.17
C ILE A 741 -8.00 35.30 -15.72
N GLY A 742 -8.56 36.49 -15.51
CA GLY A 742 -9.77 36.95 -16.20
C GLY A 742 -9.44 37.42 -17.61
N VAL A 743 -10.24 36.99 -18.59
CA VAL A 743 -10.07 37.36 -20.01
C VAL A 743 -11.11 38.40 -20.43
N GLN A 744 -10.67 39.47 -21.08
CA GLN A 744 -11.58 40.48 -21.64
C GLN A 744 -12.67 39.85 -22.53
N GLY A 745 -13.90 40.34 -22.39
CA GLY A 745 -15.06 39.80 -23.09
C GLY A 745 -15.73 38.61 -22.39
N TYR A 746 -15.01 37.90 -21.53
CA TYR A 746 -15.52 36.76 -20.75
C TYR A 746 -15.63 37.06 -19.26
N PHE A 747 -14.80 37.97 -18.75
CA PHE A 747 -14.66 38.33 -17.34
C PHE A 747 -15.08 39.79 -17.06
N ASP A 748 -15.78 40.04 -15.94
CA ASP A 748 -16.06 41.40 -15.45
C ASP A 748 -15.23 41.73 -14.20
N PRO A 749 -14.28 42.67 -14.27
CA PRO A 749 -13.43 43.04 -13.13
C PRO A 749 -14.16 43.83 -12.04
N ARG A 750 -15.40 44.28 -12.27
CA ARG A 750 -16.21 45.07 -11.32
C ARG A 750 -17.23 44.23 -10.56
N TRP A 751 -17.33 42.95 -10.91
CA TRP A 751 -18.21 42.03 -10.22
C TRP A 751 -17.58 41.61 -8.89
N GLU A 752 -18.39 41.62 -7.82
CA GLU A 752 -18.02 41.22 -6.47
C GLU A 752 -19.13 40.31 -5.92
N MET A 753 -18.76 39.24 -5.23
CA MET A 753 -19.74 38.29 -4.69
C MET A 753 -20.39 38.87 -3.41
N GLN A 754 -21.73 38.94 -3.38
CA GLN A 754 -22.42 39.36 -2.16
C GLN A 754 -22.10 38.41 -0.98
N GLY A 755 -21.59 38.99 0.12
CA GLY A 755 -21.24 38.24 1.33
C GLY A 755 -19.80 37.73 1.38
N THR A 756 -18.94 38.08 0.42
CA THR A 756 -17.48 37.96 0.61
C THR A 756 -17.00 39.02 1.58
N THR A 757 -16.01 38.65 2.40
CA THR A 757 -15.38 39.64 3.29
C THR A 757 -14.19 40.32 2.63
N HIS A 758 -13.53 39.68 1.67
CA HIS A 758 -12.37 40.18 0.92
C HIS A 758 -12.28 39.42 -0.41
N ASP A 759 -12.15 40.13 -1.53
CA ASP A 759 -11.87 39.55 -2.85
C ASP A 759 -10.39 39.69 -3.22
N HIS A 760 -9.93 38.87 -4.17
CA HIS A 760 -8.57 38.97 -4.67
C HIS A 760 -8.36 40.32 -5.38
N THR A 761 -7.28 41.02 -5.04
CA THR A 761 -6.78 42.14 -5.84
C THR A 761 -6.30 41.61 -7.20
N ARG A 762 -6.54 42.39 -8.24
CA ARG A 762 -6.20 42.04 -9.63
C ARG A 762 -5.39 43.17 -10.26
N LYS A 763 -4.46 42.80 -11.14
CA LYS A 763 -3.75 43.75 -12.00
C LYS A 763 -4.28 43.60 -13.42
N GLU A 764 -4.53 44.75 -14.04
CA GLU A 764 -4.93 44.85 -15.44
C GLU A 764 -3.70 45.00 -16.31
N ILE A 765 -3.69 44.30 -17.45
CA ILE A 765 -2.64 44.39 -18.44
C ILE A 765 -3.21 44.11 -19.83
N GLU A 766 -2.78 44.88 -20.83
CA GLU A 766 -3.13 44.67 -22.24
C GLU A 766 -1.87 44.18 -22.98
N ILE A 767 -2.01 43.11 -23.75
CA ILE A 767 -0.93 42.50 -24.55
C ILE A 767 -1.35 42.17 -25.98
#